data_AF-A0A1V5HH14-F1
#
_entry.id   AF-A0A1V5HH14-F1
#
_cell.length_a   1.000
_cell.length_b   1.000
_cell.length_c   1.000
_cell.angle_alpha   90.00
_cell.angle_beta   90.00
_cell.angle_gamma   90.00
#
_symmetry.space_group_name_H-M   'P 1'
#
loop_
_entity.id
_entity.type
_entity.pdbx_description
1 polymer ?
#
loop_
_entity_poly.entity_id
_entity_poly.type
_entity_poly.pdbx_seq_one_letter_code
_entity_poly.pdbx_strand_id
1 'polypeptide(L)'
;MNNCPRPRFTSRCARGFLLTLAWTAVLGLSSRSAPGATDGKLRVLTVTGDWKSQAWYQDVWMPAPGQPPKLYRGRFIAAKVNEAAPGKFEFTDITNYIGQEYLDAAYLSQFDVVLLGDIVGWSLNPRFQAAVGDYVRNGGGLIYCASWKWHCAMQKNTPFADVLPAEFPADNLTGDWKTADTTTDTKEFVPIPANPEHPVMQGLDWTQAPALARNFRLIPKPDSDVLIKTPGGAPVVVAWQHGKGRAMITGSIFANDELSDKFGDGWRDIGQFYAQAFAWLGANSANTRAALKEATAEIAVEVDFGKALNRVPPAIFSVHGHDSPGFDPLQGLALENFRALNPRGGFARFAANCAPERGRYDFKGVDHQLTNIKRLELEPLALFGAYGYGQPKWLWADGSSWSNPSPQAIQDIKDEITAFLEHTNGRKGDPDYKQTVTYIELCNEPDINYQTVAGYARLFNAVAQHVHENFPGVKIGTYGSYEVPYLKAFIDACGGHADWISRHPYGWTGEMLFKAQDDFAAYAAGKGHGHLQFIITEWDFWIMGREKFDYMVKRYFEAVKRENLAGTLHYRLGMYNEPIYLFGILWGGWGQDKGAGQPNTPMHDAYDAFWIFRDFRGERVATTRRAPGSEGLLGHVLADATRNGDKLNAVLYYDWAYDGTGYKDYKAGVNYGTVRAQITLAFPPAGKERRLALSRATGTGFEVVRKDVKIAPGQSEYRDTLEMPPLTAWSLVVE
;
A
#
# COMPACT_ATOMS: atom_id res chain seq x y z
N MET A 1 -41.50 37.47 37.42
CA MET A 1 -42.02 38.26 36.28
C MET A 1 -41.91 37.38 35.05
N ASN A 2 -42.94 36.55 34.83
CA ASN A 2 -43.94 36.66 33.74
C ASN A 2 -43.40 36.06 32.44
N ASN A 3 -44.05 35.14 31.72
CA ASN A 3 -45.27 34.35 31.91
C ASN A 3 -45.23 33.22 30.85
N CYS A 4 -45.78 32.06 31.20
CA CYS A 4 -46.12 30.92 30.33
C CYS A 4 -47.24 31.31 29.29
N PRO A 5 -47.71 30.47 28.33
CA PRO A 5 -47.93 29.02 28.49
C PRO A 5 -47.78 28.07 27.28
N ARG A 6 -47.73 26.78 27.64
CA ARG A 6 -47.99 25.58 26.83
C ARG A 6 -49.45 25.52 26.32
N PRO A 7 -49.76 24.50 25.50
CA PRO A 7 -50.94 23.68 25.75
C PRO A 7 -50.61 22.19 25.93
N ARG A 8 -51.29 21.57 26.90
CA ARG A 8 -51.48 20.12 27.05
C ARG A 8 -52.89 19.78 26.54
N PHE A 9 -53.08 18.64 25.88
CA PHE A 9 -54.30 17.82 25.95
C PHE A 9 -53.90 16.35 25.67
N THR A 10 -53.76 15.52 26.71
CA THR A 10 -54.73 14.52 27.24
C THR A 10 -54.72 13.16 26.52
N SER A 11 -54.44 12.14 27.32
CA SER A 11 -54.64 10.72 27.08
C SER A 11 -56.12 10.31 27.10
N ARG A 12 -56.47 9.28 26.31
CA ARG A 12 -57.37 8.15 26.64
C ARG A 12 -57.81 7.42 25.35
N CYS A 13 -57.43 6.15 25.19
CA CYS A 13 -58.32 4.99 25.33
C CYS A 13 -57.74 3.75 24.64
N ALA A 14 -57.79 2.65 25.40
CA ALA A 14 -57.37 1.31 25.04
C ALA A 14 -58.52 0.53 24.35
N ARG A 15 -58.18 -0.71 23.96
CA ARG A 15 -58.95 -1.81 23.34
C ARG A 15 -58.79 -1.83 21.81
N GLY A 16 -58.13 -2.79 21.18
CA GLY A 16 -57.80 -4.17 21.54
C GLY A 16 -58.41 -5.07 20.48
N PHE A 17 -57.60 -5.80 19.71
CA PHE A 17 -57.96 -7.08 19.11
C PHE A 17 -56.71 -7.83 18.68
N LEU A 18 -56.68 -9.11 19.05
CA LEU A 18 -55.64 -10.12 18.86
C LEU A 18 -55.97 -10.95 17.60
N LEU A 19 -54.92 -11.57 17.02
CA LEU A 19 -54.90 -12.57 15.93
C LEU A 19 -55.09 -11.99 14.52
N THR A 20 -54.26 -12.28 13.50
CA THR A 20 -53.85 -13.62 13.06
C THR A 20 -52.60 -13.54 12.17
N LEU A 21 -51.76 -14.58 12.22
CA LEU A 21 -50.63 -14.85 11.35
C LEU A 21 -51.03 -15.15 9.89
N ALA A 22 -50.08 -14.88 8.99
CA ALA A 22 -49.76 -15.60 7.74
C ALA A 22 -50.14 -14.96 6.38
N TRP A 23 -49.06 -14.63 5.64
CA TRP A 23 -48.84 -14.82 4.20
C TRP A 23 -49.78 -14.12 3.19
N THR A 24 -49.27 -13.03 2.59
CA THR A 24 -49.04 -13.00 1.13
C THR A 24 -48.08 -11.85 0.78
N ALA A 25 -46.93 -12.22 0.22
CA ALA A 25 -46.16 -11.34 -0.65
C ALA A 25 -46.98 -11.06 -1.91
N VAL A 26 -46.87 -9.84 -2.45
CA VAL A 26 -46.88 -9.46 -3.88
C VAL A 26 -47.19 -7.95 -3.99
N LEU A 27 -46.22 -7.24 -4.58
CA LEU A 27 -46.32 -5.94 -5.26
C LEU A 27 -46.83 -4.72 -4.46
N GLY A 28 -45.87 -3.97 -3.94
CA GLY A 28 -46.05 -2.58 -3.52
C GLY A 28 -44.76 -1.79 -3.76
N LEU A 29 -44.53 -1.39 -5.01
CA LEU A 29 -43.60 -0.31 -5.36
C LEU A 29 -44.11 0.98 -4.70
N SER A 30 -43.69 1.23 -3.47
CA SER A 30 -43.68 2.58 -2.91
C SER A 30 -42.23 2.97 -2.68
N SER A 31 -41.75 3.89 -3.50
CA SER A 31 -40.52 4.65 -3.31
C SER A 31 -40.55 5.34 -1.95
N ARG A 32 -40.11 4.65 -0.90
CA ARG A 32 -39.62 5.32 0.30
C ARG A 32 -38.20 5.76 -0.03
N SER A 33 -38.07 7.00 -0.51
CA SER A 33 -36.82 7.74 -0.46
C SER A 33 -36.30 7.67 0.97
N ALA A 34 -35.18 6.97 1.17
CA ALA A 34 -34.44 7.05 2.42
C ALA A 34 -34.03 8.53 2.62
N PRO A 35 -34.13 9.08 3.85
CA PRO A 35 -33.70 10.45 4.10
C PRO A 35 -32.17 10.51 4.00
N GLY A 36 -31.64 10.99 2.87
CA GLY A 36 -30.23 11.18 2.61
C GLY A 36 -29.96 12.52 1.94
N ALA A 37 -29.22 13.40 2.63
CA ALA A 37 -28.70 14.72 2.24
C ALA A 37 -29.71 15.89 2.09
N THR A 38 -29.70 16.81 3.07
CA THR A 38 -30.56 18.00 3.17
C THR A 38 -29.91 19.32 2.72
N ASP A 39 -28.79 19.30 1.98
CA ASP A 39 -28.08 20.53 1.56
C ASP A 39 -28.01 20.76 0.04
N GLY A 40 -28.46 19.81 -0.79
CA GLY A 40 -28.60 19.96 -2.25
C GLY A 40 -27.29 20.00 -3.04
N LYS A 41 -26.15 19.67 -2.42
CA LYS A 41 -24.83 19.63 -3.08
C LYS A 41 -24.54 18.26 -3.68
N LEU A 42 -23.88 18.23 -4.84
CA LEU A 42 -23.30 17.01 -5.41
C LEU A 42 -21.94 16.72 -4.77
N ARG A 43 -21.76 15.50 -4.29
CA ARG A 43 -20.51 15.04 -3.68
C ARG A 43 -19.62 14.40 -4.73
N VAL A 44 -18.42 14.92 -4.84
CA VAL A 44 -17.45 14.49 -5.85
C VAL A 44 -16.21 13.95 -5.15
N LEU A 45 -15.93 12.67 -5.36
CA LEU A 45 -14.67 12.06 -4.99
C LEU A 45 -13.68 12.22 -6.14
N THR A 46 -12.55 12.86 -5.89
CA THR A 46 -11.45 12.99 -6.85
C THR A 46 -10.30 12.10 -6.41
N VAL A 47 -10.01 11.08 -7.21
CA VAL A 47 -8.89 10.16 -7.04
C VAL A 47 -7.86 10.49 -8.11
N THR A 48 -6.91 11.37 -7.79
CA THR A 48 -5.95 11.90 -8.78
C THR A 48 -4.53 11.93 -8.26
N GLY A 49 -3.57 11.71 -9.16
CA GLY A 49 -2.14 11.91 -8.88
C GLY A 49 -1.51 10.85 -7.95
N ASP A 50 -0.18 10.85 -7.91
CA ASP A 50 0.62 10.02 -7.02
C ASP A 50 0.58 10.55 -5.57
N TRP A 51 1.42 9.98 -4.69
CA TRP A 51 1.51 10.36 -3.28
C TRP A 51 1.82 11.84 -3.02
N LYS A 52 2.36 12.55 -4.02
CA LYS A 52 2.66 13.97 -3.93
C LYS A 52 1.39 14.83 -3.90
N SER A 53 0.24 14.27 -4.27
CA SER A 53 -1.08 14.91 -4.16
C SER A 53 -1.57 15.11 -2.72
N GLN A 54 -0.79 14.71 -1.70
CA GLN A 54 -1.10 14.99 -0.31
C GLN A 54 -0.89 16.47 0.04
N ALA A 55 -1.80 17.01 0.86
CA ALA A 55 -1.79 18.42 1.28
C ALA A 55 -0.43 18.84 1.85
N TRP A 56 0.12 18.05 2.78
CA TRP A 56 1.38 18.39 3.43
C TRP A 56 2.54 18.47 2.43
N TYR A 57 2.55 17.66 1.37
CA TYR A 57 3.60 17.71 0.36
C TYR A 57 3.45 18.96 -0.53
N GLN A 58 2.23 19.29 -0.94
CA GLN A 58 1.91 20.51 -1.69
C GLN A 58 2.24 21.79 -0.91
N ASP A 59 2.02 21.77 0.40
CA ASP A 59 2.17 22.94 1.27
C ASP A 59 3.62 23.14 1.73
N VAL A 60 4.38 22.05 1.92
CA VAL A 60 5.72 22.08 2.54
C VAL A 60 6.85 21.92 1.54
N TRP A 61 6.71 21.03 0.54
CA TRP A 61 7.85 20.57 -0.28
C TRP A 61 7.79 21.00 -1.75
N MET A 62 6.60 21.19 -2.30
CA MET A 62 6.45 21.68 -3.68
C MET A 62 6.72 23.18 -3.89
N PRO A 63 6.39 24.09 -2.95
CA PRO A 63 6.58 25.51 -3.18
C PRO A 63 8.07 25.86 -3.06
N ALA A 64 8.56 26.70 -3.97
CA ALA A 64 9.79 27.43 -3.68
C ALA A 64 9.54 28.39 -2.50
N PRO A 65 10.55 28.74 -1.69
CA PRO A 65 10.38 29.68 -0.60
C PRO A 65 9.66 30.96 -1.05
N GLY A 66 8.51 31.26 -0.43
CA GLY A 66 7.69 32.44 -0.74
C GLY A 66 6.71 32.31 -1.92
N GLN A 67 6.54 31.12 -2.51
CA GLN A 67 5.54 30.84 -3.55
C GLN A 67 4.27 30.19 -2.99
N PRO A 68 3.10 30.37 -3.62
CA PRO A 68 1.88 29.67 -3.22
C PRO A 68 2.00 28.15 -3.46
N PRO A 69 1.22 27.32 -2.73
CA PRO A 69 1.14 25.87 -2.96
C PRO A 69 0.80 25.52 -4.41
N LYS A 70 1.51 24.54 -4.96
CA LYS A 70 1.14 23.94 -6.25
C LYS A 70 0.01 22.95 -6.02
N LEU A 71 -1.13 23.17 -6.67
CA LEU A 71 -2.28 22.27 -6.59
C LEU A 71 -2.15 21.11 -7.58
N TYR A 72 -2.64 19.93 -7.18
CA TYR A 72 -2.80 18.78 -8.08
C TYR A 72 -4.12 18.84 -8.83
N ARG A 73 -4.23 18.07 -9.93
CA ARG A 73 -5.38 18.02 -10.83
C ARG A 73 -6.74 18.00 -10.11
N GLY A 74 -6.97 17.09 -9.15
CA GLY A 74 -8.25 17.00 -8.42
C GLY A 74 -8.63 18.31 -7.72
N ARG A 75 -7.70 18.87 -6.94
CA ARG A 75 -7.89 20.15 -6.22
C ARG A 75 -8.00 21.34 -7.14
N PHE A 76 -7.27 21.34 -8.25
CA PHE A 76 -7.39 22.38 -9.27
C PHE A 76 -8.77 22.34 -9.94
N ILE A 77 -9.25 21.16 -10.33
CA ILE A 77 -10.60 20.96 -10.86
C ILE A 77 -11.63 21.42 -9.83
N ALA A 78 -11.48 21.03 -8.57
CA ALA A 78 -12.36 21.45 -7.48
C ALA A 78 -12.40 22.97 -7.34
N ALA A 79 -11.24 23.65 -7.38
CA ALA A 79 -11.16 25.11 -7.32
C ALA A 79 -11.89 25.76 -8.51
N LYS A 80 -11.63 25.31 -9.75
CA LYS A 80 -12.28 25.85 -10.95
C LYS A 80 -13.78 25.58 -11.01
N VAL A 81 -14.22 24.42 -10.55
CA VAL A 81 -15.66 24.11 -10.43
C VAL A 81 -16.31 24.98 -9.37
N ASN A 82 -15.66 25.20 -8.22
CA ASN A 82 -16.19 26.08 -7.17
C ASN A 82 -16.24 27.55 -7.61
N GLU A 83 -15.31 28.00 -8.45
CA GLU A 83 -15.37 29.32 -9.11
C GLU A 83 -16.57 29.43 -10.06
N ALA A 84 -16.80 28.41 -10.91
CA ALA A 84 -17.86 28.41 -11.92
C ALA A 84 -19.27 28.13 -11.35
N ALA A 85 -19.36 27.33 -10.28
CA ALA A 85 -20.61 26.88 -9.68
C ALA A 85 -20.55 26.90 -8.14
N PRO A 86 -20.46 28.09 -7.52
CA PRO A 86 -20.26 28.23 -6.08
C PRO A 86 -21.33 27.50 -5.25
N GLY A 87 -20.89 26.70 -4.29
CA GLY A 87 -21.75 26.03 -3.31
C GLY A 87 -22.58 24.86 -3.85
N LYS A 88 -22.42 24.46 -5.12
CA LYS A 88 -23.14 23.31 -5.71
C LYS A 88 -22.46 21.96 -5.49
N PHE A 89 -21.17 21.96 -5.17
CA PHE A 89 -20.36 20.75 -5.06
C PHE A 89 -19.65 20.67 -3.70
N GLU A 90 -19.49 19.45 -3.20
CA GLU A 90 -18.65 19.10 -2.04
C GLU A 90 -17.59 18.13 -2.54
N PHE A 91 -16.30 18.50 -2.43
CA PHE A 91 -15.19 17.71 -2.95
C PHE A 91 -14.47 16.96 -1.84
N THR A 92 -14.08 15.72 -2.14
CA THR A 92 -13.23 14.87 -1.33
C THR A 92 -12.07 14.42 -2.22
N ASP A 93 -10.84 14.84 -1.91
CA ASP A 93 -9.66 14.50 -2.69
C ASP A 93 -8.86 13.39 -2.01
N ILE A 94 -8.55 12.32 -2.75
CA ILE A 94 -7.70 11.22 -2.29
C ILE A 94 -6.65 10.89 -3.36
N THR A 95 -5.53 10.31 -2.94
CA THR A 95 -4.46 9.91 -3.87
C THR A 95 -4.81 8.61 -4.61
N ASN A 96 -4.18 8.34 -5.75
CA ASN A 96 -4.43 7.12 -6.53
C ASN A 96 -4.15 5.81 -5.76
N TYR A 97 -3.14 5.79 -4.89
CA TYR A 97 -2.79 4.61 -4.10
C TYR A 97 -3.82 4.35 -2.99
N ILE A 98 -4.33 5.41 -2.35
CA ILE A 98 -5.43 5.32 -1.38
C ILE A 98 -6.65 4.78 -2.12
N GLY A 99 -6.98 5.36 -3.28
CA GLY A 99 -8.08 4.86 -4.10
C GLY A 99 -7.97 3.36 -4.39
N GLN A 100 -6.82 2.89 -4.85
CA GLN A 100 -6.60 1.48 -5.20
C GLN A 100 -6.78 0.50 -4.03
N GLU A 101 -6.43 0.89 -2.81
CA GLU A 101 -6.53 0.05 -1.63
C GLU A 101 -7.92 0.10 -0.97
N TYR A 102 -8.55 1.27 -0.96
CA TYR A 102 -9.70 1.53 -0.08
C TYR A 102 -11.04 1.72 -0.79
N LEU A 103 -11.08 1.84 -2.12
CA LEU A 103 -12.38 1.93 -2.80
C LEU A 103 -13.08 0.57 -2.80
N ASP A 104 -14.16 0.50 -2.04
CA ASP A 104 -15.18 -0.52 -2.15
C ASP A 104 -16.57 0.11 -2.41
N ALA A 105 -17.55 -0.74 -2.66
CA ALA A 105 -18.91 -0.29 -2.96
C ALA A 105 -19.53 0.53 -1.83
N ALA A 106 -19.21 0.23 -0.57
CA ALA A 106 -19.75 0.94 0.58
C ALA A 106 -19.15 2.35 0.69
N TYR A 107 -17.84 2.49 0.51
CA TYR A 107 -17.18 3.79 0.49
C TYR A 107 -17.66 4.65 -0.69
N LEU A 108 -17.72 4.07 -1.89
CA LEU A 108 -18.16 4.78 -3.10
C LEU A 108 -19.62 5.26 -3.02
N SER A 109 -20.50 4.52 -2.32
CA SER A 109 -21.93 4.88 -2.16
C SER A 109 -22.19 6.22 -1.45
N GLN A 110 -21.16 6.83 -0.89
CA GLN A 110 -21.21 8.12 -0.20
C GLN A 110 -21.03 9.31 -1.16
N PHE A 111 -20.68 9.05 -2.41
CA PHE A 111 -20.42 10.05 -3.43
C PHE A 111 -21.43 9.94 -4.57
N ASP A 112 -21.69 11.07 -5.22
CA ASP A 112 -22.55 11.13 -6.39
C ASP A 112 -21.75 10.96 -7.69
N VAL A 113 -20.51 11.44 -7.66
CA VAL A 113 -19.57 11.32 -8.77
C VAL A 113 -18.19 10.93 -8.27
N VAL A 114 -17.52 10.04 -9.01
CA VAL A 114 -16.12 9.70 -8.81
C VAL A 114 -15.32 10.06 -10.05
N LEU A 115 -14.30 10.89 -9.87
CA LEU A 115 -13.28 11.19 -10.87
C LEU A 115 -12.04 10.36 -10.57
N LEU A 116 -11.60 9.57 -11.54
CA LEU A 116 -10.39 8.76 -11.47
C LEU A 116 -9.39 9.28 -12.51
N GLY A 117 -8.20 9.68 -12.08
CA GLY A 117 -7.14 10.16 -12.97
C GLY A 117 -5.78 9.61 -12.59
N ASP A 118 -4.92 9.39 -13.59
CA ASP A 118 -3.51 8.96 -13.42
C ASP A 118 -3.38 7.65 -12.64
N ILE A 119 -4.33 6.77 -12.88
CA ILE A 119 -4.34 5.41 -12.37
C ILE A 119 -3.89 4.48 -13.48
N VAL A 120 -2.75 3.84 -13.23
CA VAL A 120 -2.13 2.88 -14.14
C VAL A 120 -3.04 1.65 -14.26
N GLY A 121 -3.52 1.35 -15.47
CA GLY A 121 -4.60 0.36 -15.61
C GLY A 121 -4.17 -1.06 -15.22
N TRP A 122 -2.91 -1.43 -15.45
CA TRP A 122 -2.38 -2.75 -15.06
C TRP A 122 -2.15 -2.91 -13.55
N SER A 123 -2.10 -1.81 -12.79
CA SER A 123 -1.93 -1.89 -11.34
C SER A 123 -3.26 -2.05 -10.61
N LEU A 124 -4.41 -1.90 -11.27
CA LEU A 124 -5.71 -1.97 -10.62
C LEU A 124 -6.05 -3.39 -10.15
N ASN A 125 -6.26 -3.59 -8.85
CA ASN A 125 -6.68 -4.89 -8.31
C ASN A 125 -8.15 -5.21 -8.66
N PRO A 126 -8.54 -6.50 -8.68
CA PRO A 126 -9.92 -6.90 -9.02
C PRO A 126 -10.99 -6.32 -8.07
N ARG A 127 -10.68 -6.12 -6.79
CA ARG A 127 -11.61 -5.54 -5.79
C ARG A 127 -12.00 -4.12 -6.19
N PHE A 128 -11.03 -3.27 -6.48
CA PHE A 128 -11.22 -1.90 -6.95
C PHE A 128 -12.06 -1.87 -8.22
N GLN A 129 -11.70 -2.72 -9.20
CA GLN A 129 -12.41 -2.79 -10.47
C GLN A 129 -13.88 -3.17 -10.27
N ALA A 130 -14.16 -4.18 -9.44
CA ALA A 130 -15.51 -4.60 -9.09
C ALA A 130 -16.28 -3.49 -8.36
N ALA A 131 -15.65 -2.84 -7.38
CA ALA A 131 -16.26 -1.76 -6.60
C ALA A 131 -16.73 -0.59 -7.47
N VAL A 132 -15.87 -0.11 -8.38
CA VAL A 132 -16.24 0.97 -9.29
C VAL A 132 -17.29 0.50 -10.30
N GLY A 133 -17.16 -0.72 -10.82
CA GLY A 133 -18.16 -1.30 -11.72
C GLY A 133 -19.55 -1.35 -11.08
N ASP A 134 -19.64 -1.85 -9.85
CA ASP A 134 -20.89 -1.95 -9.10
C ASP A 134 -21.44 -0.58 -8.70
N TYR A 135 -20.57 0.36 -8.33
CA TYR A 135 -20.96 1.74 -8.05
C TYR A 135 -21.66 2.38 -9.26
N VAL A 136 -21.08 2.28 -10.46
CA VAL A 136 -21.70 2.83 -11.68
C VAL A 136 -23.00 2.10 -12.02
N ARG A 137 -23.01 0.76 -12.02
CA ARG A 137 -24.23 -0.01 -12.34
C ARG A 137 -25.40 0.35 -11.42
N ASN A 138 -25.12 0.73 -10.17
CA ASN A 138 -26.12 1.08 -9.17
C ASN A 138 -26.53 2.56 -9.12
N GLY A 139 -26.04 3.41 -10.03
CA GLY A 139 -26.48 4.81 -10.13
C GLY A 139 -25.37 5.85 -10.00
N GLY A 140 -24.16 5.42 -9.63
CA GLY A 140 -23.01 6.29 -9.48
C GLY A 140 -22.55 6.94 -10.79
N GLY A 141 -22.06 8.18 -10.69
CA GLY A 141 -21.40 8.88 -11.80
C GLY A 141 -19.89 8.60 -11.82
N LEU A 142 -19.33 8.24 -12.97
CA LEU A 142 -17.89 8.01 -13.14
C LEU A 142 -17.31 8.90 -14.24
N ILE A 143 -16.14 9.50 -13.98
CA ILE A 143 -15.27 10.05 -15.04
C ILE A 143 -13.87 9.47 -14.90
N TYR A 144 -13.39 8.83 -15.96
CA TYR A 144 -12.02 8.30 -16.04
C TYR A 144 -11.17 9.16 -16.96
N CYS A 145 -10.14 9.79 -16.39
CA CYS A 145 -9.19 10.63 -17.09
C CYS A 145 -7.93 9.84 -17.45
N ALA A 146 -7.97 9.16 -18.60
CA ALA A 146 -6.85 8.39 -19.10
C ALA A 146 -5.75 9.30 -19.67
N SER A 147 -4.50 9.01 -19.33
CA SER A 147 -3.31 9.71 -19.81
C SER A 147 -2.30 8.74 -20.39
N TRP A 148 -1.84 9.02 -21.62
CA TRP A 148 -0.78 8.24 -22.27
C TRP A 148 0.56 8.38 -21.54
N LYS A 149 0.78 9.50 -20.84
CA LYS A 149 2.01 9.74 -20.06
C LYS A 149 2.18 8.72 -18.93
N TRP A 150 1.06 8.26 -18.36
CA TRP A 150 1.01 7.44 -17.15
C TRP A 150 0.51 6.02 -17.36
N HIS A 151 0.52 5.51 -18.61
CA HIS A 151 0.14 4.12 -18.91
C HIS A 151 -1.28 3.74 -18.41
N CYS A 152 -2.23 4.69 -18.45
CA CYS A 152 -3.61 4.53 -17.98
C CYS A 152 -4.53 3.75 -18.94
N ALA A 153 -4.00 2.80 -19.71
CA ALA A 153 -4.81 1.96 -20.58
C ALA A 153 -5.43 0.81 -19.76
N MET A 154 -6.71 0.54 -19.99
CA MET A 154 -7.45 -0.51 -19.27
C MET A 154 -7.49 -1.82 -20.06
N GLN A 155 -7.33 -2.94 -19.34
CA GLN A 155 -7.55 -4.28 -19.89
C GLN A 155 -9.04 -4.50 -20.19
N LYS A 156 -9.34 -5.13 -21.33
CA LYS A 156 -10.70 -5.52 -21.70
C LYS A 156 -11.26 -6.59 -20.77
N ASN A 157 -12.59 -6.74 -20.79
CA ASN A 157 -13.33 -7.77 -20.05
C ASN A 157 -13.10 -7.72 -18.54
N THR A 158 -12.94 -6.51 -18.00
CA THR A 158 -12.83 -6.26 -16.57
C THR A 158 -14.08 -5.52 -16.07
N PRO A 159 -14.49 -5.69 -14.80
CA PRO A 159 -15.65 -4.98 -14.26
C PRO A 159 -15.55 -3.46 -14.41
N PHE A 160 -14.33 -2.92 -14.37
CA PHE A 160 -14.06 -1.51 -14.62
C PHE A 160 -14.20 -1.13 -16.09
N ALA A 161 -13.57 -1.88 -17.00
CA ALA A 161 -13.67 -1.61 -18.43
C ALA A 161 -15.11 -1.77 -18.95
N ASP A 162 -15.91 -2.65 -18.37
CA ASP A 162 -17.31 -2.87 -18.74
C ASP A 162 -18.15 -1.59 -18.62
N VAL A 163 -17.90 -0.79 -17.57
CA VAL A 163 -18.67 0.44 -17.30
C VAL A 163 -18.12 1.67 -18.02
N LEU A 164 -16.94 1.59 -18.64
CA LEU A 164 -16.39 2.67 -19.46
C LEU A 164 -17.11 2.75 -20.82
N PRO A 165 -17.34 3.97 -21.37
CA PRO A 165 -18.04 4.17 -22.65
C PRO A 165 -17.20 3.83 -23.89
N ALA A 166 -15.90 3.58 -23.74
CA ALA A 166 -15.01 3.23 -24.83
C ALA A 166 -13.98 2.18 -24.37
N GLU A 167 -13.45 1.42 -25.33
CA GLU A 167 -12.39 0.45 -25.13
C GLU A 167 -11.03 1.00 -25.57
N PHE A 168 -9.97 0.44 -24.99
CA PHE A 168 -8.61 0.61 -25.47
C PHE A 168 -8.30 -0.40 -26.59
N PRO A 169 -7.42 -0.06 -27.56
CA PRO A 169 -7.22 -0.85 -28.78
C PRO A 169 -6.39 -2.13 -28.57
N ALA A 170 -5.61 -2.24 -27.48
CA ALA A 170 -4.76 -3.39 -27.20
C ALA A 170 -4.96 -3.94 -25.78
N ASP A 171 -4.80 -5.25 -25.61
CA ASP A 171 -4.86 -5.97 -24.33
C ASP A 171 -3.47 -6.13 -23.67
N ASN A 172 -2.51 -5.24 -23.99
CA ASN A 172 -1.11 -5.51 -23.67
C ASN A 172 -0.73 -5.36 -22.19
N LEU A 173 -0.80 -6.47 -21.44
CA LEU A 173 -0.36 -6.59 -20.05
C LEU A 173 1.12 -6.22 -19.79
N THR A 174 1.94 -5.97 -20.82
CA THR A 174 3.40 -5.75 -20.66
C THR A 174 3.80 -4.30 -20.42
N GLY A 175 2.86 -3.35 -20.27
CA GLY A 175 3.18 -1.96 -19.92
C GLY A 175 3.73 -1.11 -21.07
N ASP A 176 4.01 -1.70 -22.25
CA ASP A 176 4.52 -0.96 -23.42
C ASP A 176 3.38 -0.36 -24.25
N TRP A 177 2.79 0.70 -23.70
CA TRP A 177 1.64 1.41 -24.26
C TRP A 177 2.03 2.64 -25.09
N LYS A 178 3.33 2.83 -25.36
CA LYS A 178 3.88 3.97 -26.12
C LYS A 178 4.14 3.63 -27.59
N THR A 179 3.45 2.63 -28.12
CA THR A 179 3.55 2.22 -29.54
C THR A 179 2.61 3.06 -30.41
N ALA A 180 2.85 3.06 -31.73
CA ALA A 180 1.97 3.70 -32.69
C ALA A 180 0.56 3.10 -32.70
N ASP A 181 0.38 1.88 -32.19
CA ASP A 181 -0.87 1.14 -32.25
C ASP A 181 -1.86 1.54 -31.15
N THR A 182 -1.40 2.14 -30.05
CA THR A 182 -2.21 2.47 -28.87
C THR A 182 -2.57 3.96 -28.79
N THR A 183 -1.78 4.82 -29.41
CA THR A 183 -1.92 6.28 -29.35
C THR A 183 -2.02 6.93 -30.73
N THR A 184 -2.65 8.10 -30.82
CA THR A 184 -2.67 8.89 -32.06
C THR A 184 -1.27 9.43 -32.37
N ASP A 185 -0.91 9.55 -33.64
CA ASP A 185 0.43 10.05 -34.03
C ASP A 185 0.64 11.53 -33.69
N THR A 186 -0.46 12.28 -33.54
CA THR A 186 -0.47 13.69 -33.19
C THR A 186 -0.02 13.91 -31.74
N LYS A 187 1.05 14.70 -31.56
CA LYS A 187 1.61 15.02 -30.23
C LYS A 187 0.74 16.01 -29.45
N GLU A 188 0.15 16.98 -30.13
CA GLU A 188 -0.75 17.99 -29.58
C GLU A 188 -1.81 18.39 -30.61
N PHE A 189 -3.05 18.66 -30.19
CA PHE A 189 -4.14 19.05 -31.10
C PHE A 189 -5.21 19.91 -30.41
N VAL A 190 -5.90 20.74 -31.18
CA VAL A 190 -7.07 21.49 -30.70
C VAL A 190 -8.28 20.55 -30.65
N PRO A 191 -9.03 20.47 -29.53
CA PRO A 191 -10.22 19.63 -29.43
C PRO A 191 -11.33 20.10 -30.37
N ILE A 192 -12.01 19.16 -31.05
CA ILE A 192 -13.18 19.45 -31.90
C ILE A 192 -14.44 18.92 -31.22
N PRO A 193 -15.41 19.79 -30.86
CA PRO A 193 -16.71 19.35 -30.36
C PRO A 193 -17.45 18.51 -31.40
N ALA A 194 -17.83 17.28 -31.02
CA ALA A 194 -18.54 16.35 -31.88
C ALA A 194 -20.05 16.26 -31.56
N ASN A 195 -20.45 16.61 -30.32
CA ASN A 195 -21.85 16.68 -29.90
C ASN A 195 -22.09 17.95 -29.05
N PRO A 196 -22.23 19.14 -29.68
CA PRO A 196 -22.37 20.41 -28.96
C PRO A 196 -23.70 20.54 -28.20
N GLU A 197 -24.73 19.77 -28.56
CA GLU A 197 -26.04 19.78 -27.90
C GLU A 197 -26.08 18.94 -26.62
N HIS A 198 -25.06 18.11 -26.37
CA HIS A 198 -24.99 17.32 -25.14
C HIS A 198 -24.93 18.25 -23.92
N PRO A 199 -25.63 17.96 -22.80
CA PRO A 199 -25.67 18.86 -21.63
C PRO A 199 -24.30 19.24 -21.05
N VAL A 200 -23.31 18.36 -21.22
CA VAL A 200 -21.91 18.61 -20.80
C VAL A 200 -21.24 19.69 -21.65
N MET A 201 -21.62 19.81 -22.91
CA MET A 201 -20.96 20.62 -23.94
C MET A 201 -21.63 21.97 -24.15
N GLN A 202 -22.88 22.10 -23.69
CA GLN A 202 -23.73 23.25 -23.95
C GLN A 202 -23.12 24.55 -23.39
N GLY A 203 -23.11 25.60 -24.23
CA GLY A 203 -22.70 26.95 -23.83
C GLY A 203 -21.20 27.16 -23.59
N LEU A 204 -20.35 26.17 -23.88
CA LEU A 204 -18.90 26.28 -23.70
C LEU A 204 -18.21 26.83 -24.96
N ASP A 205 -17.27 27.76 -24.80
CA ASP A 205 -16.45 28.26 -25.91
C ASP A 205 -15.20 27.37 -26.09
N TRP A 206 -15.31 26.44 -27.04
CA TRP A 206 -14.20 25.53 -27.39
C TRP A 206 -13.11 26.19 -28.24
N THR A 207 -13.33 27.40 -28.77
CA THR A 207 -12.30 28.09 -29.57
C THR A 207 -11.13 28.59 -28.73
N GLN A 208 -11.35 28.74 -27.41
CA GLN A 208 -10.36 29.13 -26.42
C GLN A 208 -9.76 27.92 -25.66
N ALA A 209 -10.19 26.69 -25.98
CA ALA A 209 -9.67 25.51 -25.32
C ALA A 209 -8.19 25.28 -25.71
N PRO A 210 -7.27 25.08 -24.75
CA PRO A 210 -5.88 24.80 -25.06
C PRO A 210 -5.74 23.48 -25.81
N ALA A 211 -4.60 23.31 -26.47
CA ALA A 211 -4.27 22.05 -27.11
C ALA A 211 -4.30 20.90 -26.09
N LEU A 212 -4.86 19.77 -26.51
CA LEU A 212 -4.74 18.49 -25.84
C LEU A 212 -3.46 17.80 -26.27
N ALA A 213 -2.86 17.03 -25.37
CA ALA A 213 -1.71 16.17 -25.66
C ALA A 213 -2.15 14.96 -26.53
N ARG A 214 -1.19 14.10 -26.84
CA ARG A 214 -1.43 12.80 -27.51
C ARG A 214 -2.62 12.04 -26.89
N ASN A 215 -3.46 11.47 -27.74
CA ASN A 215 -4.70 10.80 -27.35
C ASN A 215 -4.56 9.28 -27.48
N PHE A 216 -5.25 8.52 -26.63
CA PHE A 216 -5.46 7.09 -26.87
C PHE A 216 -6.36 6.87 -28.08
N ARG A 217 -6.12 5.82 -28.86
CA ARG A 217 -7.02 5.42 -29.96
C ARG A 217 -8.27 4.71 -29.40
N LEU A 218 -9.10 5.46 -28.67
CA LEU A 218 -10.31 4.93 -28.04
C LEU A 218 -11.30 4.41 -29.08
N ILE A 219 -11.92 3.27 -28.77
CA ILE A 219 -12.97 2.63 -29.57
C ILE A 219 -14.29 2.80 -28.83
N PRO A 220 -15.18 3.72 -29.23
CA PRO A 220 -16.46 3.94 -28.56
C PRO A 220 -17.31 2.67 -28.60
N LYS A 221 -17.97 2.34 -27.49
CA LYS A 221 -18.93 1.24 -27.45
C LYS A 221 -20.23 1.63 -28.15
N PRO A 222 -21.06 0.64 -28.57
CA PRO A 222 -22.42 0.90 -29.00
C PRO A 222 -23.17 1.77 -27.97
N ASP A 223 -23.98 2.70 -28.46
CA ASP A 223 -24.81 3.62 -27.64
C ASP A 223 -24.03 4.65 -26.80
N SER A 224 -22.73 4.81 -27.03
CA SER A 224 -21.94 5.88 -26.43
C SER A 224 -21.95 7.16 -27.28
N ASP A 225 -21.95 8.31 -26.60
CA ASP A 225 -21.86 9.63 -27.19
C ASP A 225 -20.40 10.10 -27.24
N VAL A 226 -19.89 10.34 -28.45
CA VAL A 226 -18.59 10.99 -28.63
C VAL A 226 -18.78 12.50 -28.53
N LEU A 227 -18.26 13.11 -27.47
CA LEU A 227 -18.40 14.54 -27.18
C LEU A 227 -17.29 15.37 -27.84
N ILE A 228 -16.06 14.84 -27.87
CA ILE A 228 -14.88 15.53 -28.45
C ILE A 228 -14.12 14.56 -29.35
N LYS A 229 -13.59 15.07 -30.47
CA LYS A 229 -12.72 14.34 -31.40
C LYS A 229 -11.41 15.09 -31.65
N THR A 230 -10.40 14.37 -32.11
CA THR A 230 -9.20 14.95 -32.72
C THR A 230 -9.54 15.47 -34.13
N PRO A 231 -8.68 16.30 -34.75
CA PRO A 231 -8.80 16.67 -36.16
C PRO A 231 -8.83 15.47 -37.12
N GLY A 232 -8.16 14.37 -36.76
CA GLY A 232 -8.20 13.11 -37.50
C GLY A 232 -9.45 12.26 -37.24
N GLY A 233 -10.43 12.76 -36.47
CA GLY A 233 -11.69 12.09 -36.19
C GLY A 233 -11.66 11.07 -35.04
N ALA A 234 -10.50 10.87 -34.39
CA ALA A 234 -10.38 9.93 -33.28
C ALA A 234 -11.14 10.44 -32.04
N PRO A 235 -11.92 9.61 -31.33
CA PRO A 235 -12.64 10.01 -30.12
C PRO A 235 -11.69 10.40 -28.99
N VAL A 236 -12.04 11.48 -28.28
CA VAL A 236 -11.27 12.01 -27.14
C VAL A 236 -12.09 11.90 -25.87
N VAL A 237 -13.27 12.54 -25.84
CA VAL A 237 -14.21 12.45 -24.72
C VAL A 237 -15.41 11.65 -25.18
N VAL A 238 -15.70 10.58 -24.46
CA VAL A 238 -16.84 9.69 -24.74
C VAL A 238 -17.64 9.54 -23.46
N ALA A 239 -18.97 9.58 -23.55
CA ALA A 239 -19.89 9.49 -22.43
C ALA A 239 -21.02 8.50 -22.75
N TRP A 240 -21.58 7.85 -21.74
CA TRP A 240 -22.76 7.02 -21.91
C TRP A 240 -23.52 6.81 -20.60
N GLN A 241 -24.71 6.22 -20.71
CA GLN A 241 -25.44 5.67 -19.59
C GLN A 241 -25.23 4.15 -19.53
N HIS A 242 -24.86 3.63 -18.36
CA HIS A 242 -24.61 2.20 -18.16
C HIS A 242 -25.28 1.70 -16.89
N GLY A 243 -26.21 0.75 -17.02
CA GLY A 243 -27.07 0.37 -15.91
C GLY A 243 -27.91 1.56 -15.43
N LYS A 244 -27.86 1.85 -14.12
CA LYS A 244 -28.53 3.01 -13.54
C LYS A 244 -27.66 4.27 -13.52
N GLY A 245 -26.35 4.14 -13.66
CA GLY A 245 -25.40 5.26 -13.57
C GLY A 245 -24.95 5.78 -14.93
N ARG A 246 -23.98 6.69 -14.90
CA ARG A 246 -23.40 7.33 -16.09
C ARG A 246 -21.89 7.30 -15.98
N ALA A 247 -21.22 7.14 -17.12
CA ALA A 247 -19.78 7.14 -17.18
C ALA A 247 -19.26 7.99 -18.34
N MET A 248 -18.10 8.60 -18.11
CA MET A 248 -17.35 9.37 -19.09
C MET A 248 -15.89 8.92 -19.07
N ILE A 249 -15.24 8.92 -20.23
CA ILE A 249 -13.79 8.76 -20.35
C ILE A 249 -13.22 9.92 -21.16
N THR A 250 -12.04 10.38 -20.77
CA THR A 250 -11.18 11.20 -21.63
C THR A 250 -9.91 10.42 -21.98
N GLY A 251 -9.62 10.26 -23.27
CA GLY A 251 -8.44 9.58 -23.80
C GLY A 251 -7.20 10.47 -23.89
N SER A 252 -7.35 11.76 -23.58
CA SER A 252 -6.27 12.74 -23.57
C SER A 252 -6.41 13.70 -22.38
N ILE A 253 -5.34 14.43 -22.13
CA ILE A 253 -5.24 15.52 -21.16
C ILE A 253 -4.79 16.78 -21.88
N PHE A 254 -4.99 17.95 -21.27
CA PHE A 254 -4.42 19.18 -21.83
C PHE A 254 -2.90 19.10 -21.94
N ALA A 255 -2.33 19.72 -22.98
CA ALA A 255 -0.90 19.69 -23.28
C ALA A 255 -0.08 20.47 -22.24
N ASN A 256 -0.68 21.51 -21.64
CA ASN A 256 -0.16 22.09 -20.41
C ASN A 256 -0.26 21.08 -19.28
N ASP A 257 0.85 20.89 -18.56
CA ASP A 257 0.95 19.81 -17.61
C ASP A 257 -0.05 19.97 -16.47
N GLU A 258 -0.73 18.89 -16.13
CA GLU A 258 -1.69 18.78 -15.04
C GLU A 258 -1.07 18.87 -13.63
N LEU A 259 0.26 18.75 -13.57
CA LEU A 259 1.08 18.99 -12.39
C LEU A 259 1.60 20.44 -12.33
N SER A 260 1.18 21.27 -13.28
CA SER A 260 1.53 22.68 -13.37
C SER A 260 0.31 23.54 -13.07
N ASP A 261 0.60 24.68 -12.45
CA ASP A 261 -0.25 25.87 -12.38
C ASP A 261 -0.86 26.29 -13.72
N LYS A 262 -0.33 25.78 -14.85
CA LYS A 262 -0.80 26.07 -16.18
C LYS A 262 -1.92 25.17 -16.69
N PHE A 263 -2.35 24.15 -15.94
CA PHE A 263 -3.35 23.20 -16.42
C PHE A 263 -4.65 23.89 -16.85
N GLY A 264 -5.03 23.73 -18.13
CA GLY A 264 -6.22 24.41 -18.66
C GLY A 264 -6.09 25.93 -18.79
N ASP A 265 -4.90 26.51 -18.63
CA ASP A 265 -4.66 27.94 -18.79
C ASP A 265 -5.18 28.46 -20.14
N GLY A 266 -5.80 29.64 -20.09
CA GLY A 266 -6.40 30.30 -21.24
C GLY A 266 -7.86 29.91 -21.49
N TRP A 267 -8.35 28.80 -20.92
CA TRP A 267 -9.75 28.39 -21.12
C TRP A 267 -10.64 28.78 -19.94
N ARG A 268 -11.37 29.88 -20.11
CA ARG A 268 -12.30 30.40 -19.08
C ARG A 268 -13.40 29.41 -18.68
N ASP A 269 -13.78 28.50 -19.58
CA ASP A 269 -14.93 27.60 -19.40
C ASP A 269 -14.54 26.25 -18.80
N ILE A 270 -13.28 26.02 -18.43
CA ILE A 270 -12.83 24.74 -17.86
C ILE A 270 -13.60 24.36 -16.59
N GLY A 271 -13.86 25.32 -15.71
CA GLY A 271 -14.65 25.10 -14.49
C GLY A 271 -16.10 24.74 -14.82
N GLN A 272 -16.69 25.42 -15.80
CA GLN A 272 -18.06 25.15 -16.27
C GLN A 272 -18.16 23.78 -16.94
N PHE A 273 -17.17 23.37 -17.73
CA PHE A 273 -17.12 22.03 -18.33
C PHE A 273 -17.19 20.93 -17.28
N TYR A 274 -16.32 20.97 -16.27
CA TYR A 274 -16.34 19.98 -15.19
C TYR A 274 -17.61 20.06 -14.35
N ALA A 275 -18.13 21.26 -14.06
CA ALA A 275 -19.41 21.42 -13.35
C ALA A 275 -20.56 20.75 -14.11
N GLN A 276 -20.64 20.93 -15.43
CA GLN A 276 -21.66 20.30 -16.28
C GLN A 276 -21.46 18.79 -16.38
N ALA A 277 -20.20 18.32 -16.47
CA ALA A 277 -19.87 16.90 -16.42
C ALA A 277 -20.33 16.25 -15.11
N PHE A 278 -19.98 16.83 -13.96
CA PHE A 278 -20.37 16.30 -12.66
C PHE A 278 -21.90 16.34 -12.44
N ALA A 279 -22.57 17.43 -12.84
CA ALA A 279 -24.03 17.50 -12.77
C ALA A 279 -24.72 16.43 -13.63
N TRP A 280 -24.21 16.21 -14.85
CA TRP A 280 -24.75 15.18 -15.73
C TRP A 280 -24.47 13.77 -15.21
N LEU A 281 -23.27 13.49 -14.72
CA LEU A 281 -22.87 12.19 -14.18
C LEU A 281 -23.65 11.82 -12.91
N GLY A 282 -23.80 12.76 -11.98
CA GLY A 282 -24.42 12.55 -10.67
C GLY A 282 -25.95 12.55 -10.67
N ALA A 283 -26.60 12.86 -11.80
CA ALA A 283 -28.05 13.04 -11.89
C ALA A 283 -28.88 11.80 -11.47
N ASN A 284 -28.28 10.61 -11.53
CA ASN A 284 -28.92 9.34 -11.17
C ASN A 284 -28.47 8.78 -9.81
N SER A 285 -27.63 9.53 -9.07
CA SER A 285 -27.08 9.07 -7.79
C SER A 285 -28.15 8.88 -6.72
N ALA A 286 -27.99 7.82 -5.93
CA ALA A 286 -28.85 7.48 -4.80
C ALA A 286 -28.05 7.38 -3.49
N ASN A 287 -27.29 8.44 -3.16
CA ASN A 287 -26.39 8.52 -2.01
C ASN A 287 -27.05 8.22 -0.65
N THR A 288 -26.38 7.45 0.22
CA THR A 288 -26.92 6.97 1.51
C THR A 288 -26.13 7.39 2.77
N ARG A 289 -25.44 8.55 2.76
CA ARG A 289 -24.57 9.07 3.85
C ARG A 289 -24.99 8.77 5.31
N ALA A 290 -26.28 8.73 5.63
CA ALA A 290 -26.79 8.53 6.99
C ALA A 290 -26.67 7.10 7.54
N ALA A 291 -26.66 6.05 6.69
CA ALA A 291 -26.74 4.67 7.16
C ALA A 291 -25.44 4.14 7.80
N LEU A 292 -24.28 4.68 7.40
CA LEU A 292 -22.98 4.16 7.84
C LEU A 292 -22.46 4.83 9.14
N LYS A 293 -22.84 6.09 9.41
CA LYS A 293 -22.33 6.89 10.53
C LYS A 293 -22.78 6.38 11.91
N GLU A 294 -23.96 5.77 11.98
CA GLU A 294 -24.58 5.29 13.23
C GLU A 294 -24.55 3.76 13.38
N ALA A 295 -23.99 3.04 12.42
CA ALA A 295 -23.91 1.59 12.47
C ALA A 295 -22.80 1.16 13.46
N THR A 296 -23.20 0.84 14.70
CA THR A 296 -22.36 0.00 15.56
C THR A 296 -22.53 -1.44 15.09
N ALA A 297 -21.48 -2.03 14.56
CA ALA A 297 -21.47 -3.45 14.23
C ALA A 297 -20.92 -4.24 15.42
N GLU A 298 -21.65 -5.28 15.83
CA GLU A 298 -21.14 -6.28 16.76
C GLU A 298 -20.47 -7.39 15.96
N ILE A 299 -19.19 -7.62 16.25
CA ILE A 299 -18.38 -8.61 15.55
C ILE A 299 -17.84 -9.59 16.58
N ALA A 300 -18.16 -10.87 16.42
CA ALA A 300 -17.58 -11.92 17.25
C ALA A 300 -16.27 -12.40 16.64
N VAL A 301 -15.22 -12.44 17.46
CA VAL A 301 -13.90 -12.94 17.10
C VAL A 301 -13.54 -14.09 18.03
N GLU A 302 -13.31 -15.26 17.46
CA GLU A 302 -12.87 -16.47 18.17
C GLU A 302 -11.44 -16.81 17.72
N VAL A 303 -10.53 -16.98 18.67
CA VAL A 303 -9.15 -17.44 18.43
C VAL A 303 -9.00 -18.85 19.02
N ASP A 304 -8.56 -19.80 18.21
CA ASP A 304 -8.29 -21.18 18.64
C ASP A 304 -6.78 -21.44 18.62
N PHE A 305 -6.14 -21.30 19.79
CA PHE A 305 -4.71 -21.55 19.94
C PHE A 305 -4.32 -23.04 19.85
N GLY A 306 -5.29 -23.96 19.78
CA GLY A 306 -5.05 -25.39 19.58
C GLY A 306 -4.84 -25.78 18.11
N LYS A 307 -5.12 -24.88 17.16
CA LYS A 307 -5.08 -25.15 15.71
C LYS A 307 -4.01 -24.31 15.02
N ALA A 308 -2.78 -24.81 15.04
CA ALA A 308 -1.66 -24.22 14.32
C ALA A 308 -1.89 -24.22 12.79
N LEU A 309 -1.38 -23.17 12.14
CA LEU A 309 -1.42 -22.98 10.69
C LEU A 309 0.01 -23.01 10.14
N ASN A 310 0.70 -21.87 10.08
CA ASN A 310 2.07 -21.76 9.59
C ASN A 310 2.98 -21.04 10.58
N ARG A 311 4.28 -21.34 10.53
CA ARG A 311 5.29 -20.61 11.31
C ARG A 311 5.45 -19.19 10.77
N VAL A 312 5.61 -18.22 11.67
CA VAL A 312 5.92 -16.83 11.33
C VAL A 312 7.37 -16.54 11.72
N PRO A 313 8.29 -16.32 10.76
CA PRO A 313 9.64 -15.93 11.09
C PRO A 313 9.66 -14.57 11.82
N PRO A 314 10.42 -14.41 12.92
CA PRO A 314 10.57 -13.10 13.56
C PRO A 314 11.12 -12.02 12.61
N ALA A 315 11.88 -12.45 11.60
CA ALA A 315 12.40 -11.62 10.54
C ALA A 315 11.36 -10.97 9.62
N ILE A 316 10.07 -11.30 9.73
CA ILE A 316 9.00 -10.56 9.05
C ILE A 316 8.95 -9.10 9.53
N PHE A 317 9.32 -8.81 10.78
CA PHE A 317 9.25 -7.47 11.38
C PHE A 317 10.62 -6.81 11.50
N SER A 318 11.50 -6.99 10.52
CA SER A 318 12.84 -6.37 10.56
C SER A 318 12.82 -4.95 10.00
N VAL A 319 13.86 -4.19 10.35
CA VAL A 319 14.04 -2.79 9.96
C VAL A 319 15.40 -2.64 9.31
N HIS A 320 15.48 -1.90 8.21
CA HIS A 320 16.74 -1.57 7.53
C HIS A 320 17.48 -0.42 8.23
N GLY A 321 18.74 -0.19 7.86
CA GLY A 321 19.47 1.02 8.19
C GLY A 321 20.35 0.89 9.43
N HIS A 322 20.66 -0.35 9.82
CA HIS A 322 21.64 -0.68 10.86
C HIS A 322 23.10 -0.50 10.39
N ASP A 323 23.31 -0.26 9.10
CA ASP A 323 24.56 -0.50 8.36
C ASP A 323 25.20 0.75 7.75
N SER A 324 24.58 1.92 7.88
CA SER A 324 25.13 3.16 7.29
C SER A 324 26.37 3.64 8.07
N PRO A 325 27.52 3.87 7.40
CA PRO A 325 28.68 4.50 8.02
C PRO A 325 28.29 5.88 8.60
N GLY A 326 28.40 6.03 9.91
CA GLY A 326 27.99 7.25 10.64
C GLY A 326 26.75 7.11 11.52
N PHE A 327 26.01 5.99 11.42
CA PHE A 327 25.11 5.56 12.51
C PHE A 327 25.96 4.84 13.56
N ASP A 328 26.59 5.63 14.43
CA ASP A 328 27.20 5.19 15.70
C ASP A 328 26.23 4.23 16.43
N PRO A 329 26.67 3.25 17.25
CA PRO A 329 25.80 2.17 17.73
C PRO A 329 24.47 2.75 18.22
N LEU A 330 23.35 2.13 17.84
CA LEU A 330 22.06 2.40 18.48
C LEU A 330 22.29 2.60 19.98
N GLN A 331 22.06 3.83 20.45
CA GLN A 331 22.39 4.30 21.79
C GLN A 331 21.26 5.18 22.32
N GLY A 332 21.23 5.35 23.65
CA GLY A 332 20.23 6.17 24.34
C GLY A 332 18.80 5.83 23.92
N LEU A 333 18.03 6.88 23.64
CA LEU A 333 16.61 6.78 23.34
C LEU A 333 16.30 5.96 22.07
N ALA A 334 17.17 6.00 21.05
CA ALA A 334 16.96 5.20 19.83
C ALA A 334 17.07 3.70 20.13
N LEU A 335 18.04 3.31 20.97
CA LEU A 335 18.20 1.92 21.39
C LEU A 335 17.04 1.46 22.25
N GLU A 336 16.57 2.30 23.18
CA GLU A 336 15.43 2.01 24.03
C GLU A 336 14.17 1.79 23.20
N ASN A 337 13.87 2.71 22.28
CA ASN A 337 12.72 2.59 21.38
C ASN A 337 12.83 1.38 20.46
N PHE A 338 14.02 1.08 19.91
CA PHE A 338 14.17 -0.10 19.07
C PHE A 338 14.03 -1.41 19.86
N ARG A 339 14.59 -1.49 21.07
CA ARG A 339 14.43 -2.66 21.96
C ARG A 339 12.98 -2.87 22.38
N ALA A 340 12.21 -1.80 22.54
CA ALA A 340 10.79 -1.89 22.89
C ALA A 340 9.95 -2.55 21.77
N LEU A 341 10.43 -2.56 20.53
CA LEU A 341 9.84 -3.33 19.41
C LEU A 341 10.23 -4.82 19.41
N ASN A 342 10.99 -5.27 20.43
CA ASN A 342 11.46 -6.64 20.62
C ASN A 342 12.18 -7.21 19.38
N PRO A 343 13.24 -6.61 18.85
CA PRO A 343 13.72 -6.87 17.49
C PRO A 343 14.36 -8.26 17.28
N ARG A 344 14.52 -9.05 18.34
CA ARG A 344 15.25 -10.33 18.39
C ARG A 344 14.82 -11.34 17.32
N GLY A 345 15.78 -11.91 16.60
CA GLY A 345 15.56 -12.80 15.45
C GLY A 345 15.15 -12.08 14.16
N GLY A 346 15.09 -10.74 14.17
CA GLY A 346 14.95 -9.92 12.98
C GLY A 346 16.23 -9.90 12.14
N PHE A 347 16.12 -9.67 10.83
CA PHE A 347 17.28 -9.46 9.96
C PHE A 347 17.95 -8.10 10.21
N ALA A 348 19.27 -8.11 10.18
CA ALA A 348 20.11 -6.91 10.07
C ALA A 348 20.91 -7.00 8.77
N ARG A 349 20.44 -6.29 7.75
CA ARG A 349 21.16 -6.14 6.48
C ARG A 349 22.33 -5.18 6.65
N PHE A 350 23.52 -5.56 6.19
CA PHE A 350 24.71 -4.69 6.23
C PHE A 350 25.69 -4.93 5.09
N ALA A 351 26.43 -3.89 4.69
CA ALA A 351 27.50 -4.00 3.72
C ALA A 351 28.67 -4.83 4.26
N ALA A 352 28.99 -5.93 3.59
CA ALA A 352 30.00 -6.90 4.01
C ALA A 352 31.33 -6.77 3.25
N ASN A 353 31.49 -5.73 2.42
CA ASN A 353 32.72 -5.50 1.66
C ASN A 353 33.89 -5.31 2.63
N CYS A 354 34.91 -6.16 2.50
CA CYS A 354 36.06 -6.22 3.38
C CYS A 354 37.38 -6.15 2.62
N ALA A 355 37.37 -5.98 1.29
CA ALA A 355 38.57 -5.95 0.47
C ALA A 355 38.92 -4.53 -0.05
N PRO A 356 39.53 -3.64 0.77
CA PRO A 356 39.91 -2.30 0.32
C PRO A 356 40.91 -2.33 -0.85
N GLU A 357 41.74 -3.37 -0.93
CA GLU A 357 42.67 -3.64 -2.03
C GLU A 357 42.55 -5.12 -2.44
N ARG A 358 42.87 -5.44 -3.70
CA ARG A 358 42.81 -6.82 -4.19
C ARG A 358 43.70 -7.74 -3.33
N GLY A 359 43.11 -8.79 -2.77
CA GLY A 359 43.79 -9.79 -1.94
C GLY A 359 44.18 -9.30 -0.54
N ARG A 360 43.75 -8.11 -0.10
CA ARG A 360 43.96 -7.61 1.26
C ARG A 360 42.62 -7.31 1.92
N TYR A 361 42.42 -7.84 3.12
CA TYR A 361 41.13 -7.78 3.81
C TYR A 361 41.23 -6.97 5.11
N ASP A 362 40.24 -6.12 5.38
CA ASP A 362 40.03 -5.37 6.61
C ASP A 362 38.62 -5.66 7.16
N PHE A 363 38.57 -6.30 8.33
CA PHE A 363 37.33 -6.72 8.97
C PHE A 363 36.85 -5.77 10.08
N LYS A 364 37.55 -4.67 10.36
CA LYS A 364 37.20 -3.78 11.48
C LYS A 364 35.76 -3.26 11.41
N GLY A 365 35.31 -2.89 10.21
CA GLY A 365 33.92 -2.45 9.98
C GLY A 365 32.91 -3.58 10.17
N VAL A 366 33.23 -4.78 9.67
CA VAL A 366 32.42 -5.99 9.81
C VAL A 366 32.27 -6.39 11.28
N ASP A 367 33.37 -6.45 12.03
CA ASP A 367 33.37 -6.82 13.45
C ASP A 367 32.56 -5.84 14.30
N HIS A 368 32.64 -4.55 13.98
CA HIS A 368 31.83 -3.53 14.64
C HIS A 368 30.33 -3.76 14.41
N GLN A 369 29.93 -4.04 13.16
CA GLN A 369 28.52 -4.31 12.83
C GLN A 369 28.01 -5.60 13.49
N LEU A 370 28.76 -6.69 13.39
CA LEU A 370 28.38 -7.98 13.98
C LEU A 370 28.27 -7.91 15.51
N THR A 371 29.11 -7.10 16.17
CA THR A 371 28.98 -6.85 17.61
C THR A 371 27.63 -6.23 17.96
N ASN A 372 27.19 -5.24 17.18
CA ASN A 372 25.89 -4.58 17.38
C ASN A 372 24.71 -5.52 17.08
N ILE A 373 24.80 -6.29 16.00
CA ILE A 373 23.80 -7.30 15.60
C ILE A 373 23.63 -8.34 16.70
N LYS A 374 24.74 -8.89 17.22
CA LYS A 374 24.72 -9.85 18.32
C LYS A 374 24.15 -9.27 19.61
N ARG A 375 24.49 -8.01 19.94
CA ARG A 375 23.96 -7.30 21.13
C ARG A 375 22.44 -7.12 21.09
N LEU A 376 21.84 -7.11 19.90
CA LEU A 376 20.41 -6.97 19.66
C LEU A 376 19.72 -8.31 19.38
N GLU A 377 20.48 -9.41 19.39
CA GLU A 377 20.04 -10.77 19.03
C GLU A 377 19.39 -10.79 17.63
N LEU A 378 19.96 -10.05 16.68
CA LEU A 378 19.53 -10.00 15.28
C LEU A 378 20.24 -11.07 14.44
N GLU A 379 19.64 -11.44 13.32
CA GLU A 379 20.21 -12.34 12.32
C GLU A 379 20.94 -11.52 11.24
N PRO A 380 22.26 -11.70 11.05
CA PRO A 380 23.00 -10.96 10.03
C PRO A 380 22.66 -11.39 8.60
N LEU A 381 22.44 -10.40 7.73
CA LEU A 381 22.30 -10.56 6.28
C LEU A 381 23.38 -9.69 5.60
N ALA A 382 24.39 -10.34 5.04
CA ALA A 382 25.59 -9.69 4.51
C ALA A 382 25.44 -9.38 3.01
N LEU A 383 25.47 -8.10 2.66
CA LEU A 383 25.40 -7.60 1.29
C LEU A 383 26.80 -7.43 0.68
N PHE A 384 27.06 -8.10 -0.43
CA PHE A 384 28.28 -7.98 -1.23
C PHE A 384 28.03 -7.24 -2.54
N GLY A 385 28.90 -6.29 -2.88
CA GLY A 385 28.99 -5.77 -4.24
C GLY A 385 27.80 -4.93 -4.71
N ALA A 386 27.54 -3.80 -4.07
CA ALA A 386 26.52 -2.85 -4.49
C ALA A 386 27.12 -1.46 -4.78
N TYR A 387 26.70 -0.86 -5.90
CA TYR A 387 27.13 0.50 -6.27
C TYR A 387 26.64 1.48 -5.19
N GLY A 388 27.55 2.27 -4.61
CA GLY A 388 27.23 3.16 -3.49
C GLY A 388 27.31 2.53 -2.09
N TYR A 389 27.39 1.20 -1.97
CA TYR A 389 27.51 0.49 -0.68
C TYR A 389 28.94 0.01 -0.39
N GLY A 390 29.94 0.76 -0.83
CA GLY A 390 31.34 0.45 -0.55
C GLY A 390 31.94 -0.67 -1.40
N GLN A 391 31.35 -0.98 -2.57
CA GLN A 391 31.98 -1.86 -3.56
C GLN A 391 33.44 -1.41 -3.83
N PRO A 392 34.42 -2.34 -3.81
CA PRO A 392 35.80 -1.98 -4.07
C PRO A 392 35.98 -1.41 -5.47
N LYS A 393 36.56 -0.19 -5.56
CA LYS A 393 36.75 0.52 -6.84
C LYS A 393 37.62 -0.26 -7.83
N TRP A 394 38.48 -1.16 -7.35
CA TRP A 394 39.39 -1.96 -8.17
C TRP A 394 38.71 -3.15 -8.86
N LEU A 395 37.52 -3.58 -8.41
CA LEU A 395 36.86 -4.80 -8.90
C LEU A 395 36.57 -4.75 -10.43
N TRP A 396 36.29 -3.57 -10.95
CA TRP A 396 35.96 -3.33 -12.37
C TRP A 396 37.04 -2.57 -13.13
N ALA A 397 38.26 -2.47 -12.59
CA ALA A 397 39.34 -1.69 -13.18
C ALA A 397 39.82 -2.24 -14.54
N ASP A 398 39.51 -3.49 -14.85
CA ASP A 398 39.78 -4.15 -16.13
C ASP A 398 38.72 -3.86 -17.21
N GLY A 399 37.71 -3.04 -16.90
CA GLY A 399 36.59 -2.74 -17.79
C GLY A 399 35.48 -3.80 -17.81
N SER A 400 35.60 -4.85 -16.99
CA SER A 400 34.50 -5.80 -16.77
C SER A 400 33.39 -5.19 -15.90
N SER A 401 32.25 -5.88 -15.80
CA SER A 401 31.11 -5.41 -15.01
C SER A 401 30.27 -6.58 -14.53
N TRP A 402 29.26 -6.32 -13.70
CA TRP A 402 28.24 -7.30 -13.32
C TRP A 402 27.55 -7.97 -14.52
N SER A 403 27.38 -7.26 -15.65
CA SER A 403 26.78 -7.77 -16.89
C SER A 403 27.73 -8.57 -17.76
N ASN A 404 29.03 -8.38 -17.58
CA ASN A 404 30.06 -9.02 -18.37
C ASN A 404 31.32 -9.18 -17.52
N PRO A 405 31.27 -10.08 -16.53
CA PRO A 405 32.35 -10.23 -15.57
C PRO A 405 33.54 -10.93 -16.22
N SER A 406 34.76 -10.49 -15.90
CA SER A 406 35.95 -11.25 -16.25
C SER A 406 36.10 -12.47 -15.32
N PRO A 407 36.81 -13.53 -15.74
CA PRO A 407 37.12 -14.64 -14.85
C PRO A 407 37.82 -14.20 -13.55
N GLN A 408 38.68 -13.16 -13.64
CA GLN A 408 39.35 -12.60 -12.48
C GLN A 408 38.36 -11.90 -11.53
N ALA A 409 37.40 -11.12 -12.05
CA ALA A 409 36.39 -10.48 -11.19
C ALA A 409 35.51 -11.51 -10.46
N ILE A 410 35.14 -12.62 -11.11
CA ILE A 410 34.43 -13.73 -10.45
C ILE A 410 35.29 -14.34 -9.33
N GLN A 411 36.58 -14.57 -9.59
CA GLN A 411 37.50 -15.10 -8.59
C GLN A 411 37.68 -14.14 -7.41
N ASP A 412 37.86 -12.84 -7.70
CA ASP A 412 38.03 -11.79 -6.69
C ASP A 412 36.81 -11.73 -5.74
N ILE A 413 35.58 -11.86 -6.25
CA ILE A 413 34.35 -11.92 -5.43
C ILE A 413 34.32 -13.20 -4.57
N LYS A 414 34.70 -14.35 -5.13
CA LYS A 414 34.78 -15.61 -4.37
C LYS A 414 35.79 -15.51 -3.24
N ASP A 415 36.95 -14.92 -3.50
CA ASP A 415 38.02 -14.77 -2.53
C ASP A 415 37.60 -13.83 -1.39
N GLU A 416 36.92 -12.72 -1.71
CA GLU A 416 36.37 -11.81 -0.70
C GLU A 416 35.32 -12.49 0.19
N ILE A 417 34.34 -13.19 -0.40
CA ILE A 417 33.32 -13.93 0.36
C ILE A 417 33.96 -15.04 1.20
N THR A 418 34.98 -15.73 0.66
CA THR A 418 35.71 -16.78 1.40
C THR A 418 36.42 -16.17 2.61
N ALA A 419 37.17 -15.09 2.41
CA ALA A 419 37.87 -14.41 3.50
C ALA A 419 36.90 -13.93 4.59
N PHE A 420 35.76 -13.36 4.18
CA PHE A 420 34.69 -12.95 5.09
C PHE A 420 34.08 -14.13 5.87
N LEU A 421 33.71 -15.21 5.20
CA LEU A 421 33.07 -16.36 5.85
C LEU A 421 34.06 -17.14 6.72
N GLU A 422 35.33 -17.27 6.34
CA GLU A 422 36.35 -17.84 7.22
C GLU A 422 36.57 -16.98 8.47
N HIS A 423 36.55 -15.65 8.33
CA HIS A 423 36.68 -14.73 9.46
C HIS A 423 35.47 -14.79 10.41
N THR A 424 34.25 -14.82 9.86
CA THR A 424 33.01 -14.72 10.64
C THR A 424 32.48 -16.06 11.14
N ASN A 425 32.63 -17.12 10.35
CA ASN A 425 32.11 -18.45 10.65
C ASN A 425 33.19 -19.47 11.00
N GLY A 426 34.47 -19.15 10.78
CA GLY A 426 35.56 -20.12 10.86
C GLY A 426 35.68 -21.00 9.61
N ARG A 427 36.70 -21.84 9.57
CA ARG A 427 36.94 -22.74 8.44
C ARG A 427 36.09 -24.00 8.54
N LYS A 428 35.65 -24.51 7.38
CA LYS A 428 34.95 -25.80 7.31
C LYS A 428 35.83 -26.91 7.90
N GLY A 429 35.29 -27.64 8.87
CA GLY A 429 35.98 -28.74 9.56
C GLY A 429 36.82 -28.33 10.77
N ASP A 430 36.93 -27.02 11.06
CA ASP A 430 37.52 -26.51 12.29
C ASP A 430 36.57 -26.73 13.48
N PRO A 431 37.03 -27.20 14.65
CA PRO A 431 36.19 -27.33 15.85
C PRO A 431 35.45 -26.04 16.25
N ASP A 432 35.99 -24.88 15.88
CA ASP A 432 35.40 -23.57 16.17
C ASP A 432 34.41 -23.05 15.11
N TYR A 433 34.13 -23.84 14.06
CA TYR A 433 33.16 -23.47 13.03
C TYR A 433 31.77 -23.19 13.62
N LYS A 434 31.26 -21.97 13.40
CA LYS A 434 29.96 -21.50 13.87
C LYS A 434 29.30 -20.68 12.79
N GLN A 435 28.04 -20.92 12.50
CA GLN A 435 27.29 -20.14 11.51
C GLN A 435 26.85 -18.79 12.10
N THR A 436 27.80 -17.89 12.30
CA THR A 436 27.52 -16.52 12.75
C THR A 436 26.74 -15.76 11.69
N VAL A 437 27.12 -15.91 10.41
CA VAL A 437 26.43 -15.34 9.25
C VAL A 437 25.87 -16.46 8.39
N THR A 438 24.55 -16.47 8.21
CA THR A 438 23.86 -17.48 7.39
C THR A 438 23.28 -16.94 6.08
N TYR A 439 23.08 -15.62 5.92
CA TYR A 439 22.53 -15.04 4.70
C TYR A 439 23.54 -14.13 3.99
N ILE A 440 23.76 -14.43 2.72
CA ILE A 440 24.56 -13.63 1.79
C ILE A 440 23.62 -13.09 0.70
N GLU A 441 23.63 -11.77 0.51
CA GLU A 441 23.01 -11.11 -0.64
C GLU A 441 24.09 -10.65 -1.60
N LEU A 442 24.02 -11.13 -2.84
CA LEU A 442 24.91 -10.69 -3.91
C LEU A 442 24.25 -9.58 -4.72
N CYS A 443 24.88 -8.42 -4.73
CA CYS A 443 24.46 -7.19 -5.40
C CYS A 443 23.18 -6.54 -4.85
N ASN A 444 22.97 -5.27 -5.22
CA ASN A 444 21.78 -4.48 -4.92
C ASN A 444 21.27 -3.89 -6.24
N GLU A 445 20.04 -4.24 -6.64
CA GLU A 445 19.36 -3.67 -7.82
C GLU A 445 20.20 -3.69 -9.12
N PRO A 446 20.72 -4.86 -9.55
CA PRO A 446 21.48 -5.00 -10.79
C PRO A 446 20.74 -4.51 -12.05
N ASP A 447 19.41 -4.52 -12.07
CA ASP A 447 18.55 -4.11 -13.17
C ASP A 447 18.56 -2.60 -13.45
N ILE A 448 18.74 -1.74 -12.43
CA ILE A 448 18.75 -0.27 -12.59
C ILE A 448 19.89 0.20 -13.51
N ASN A 449 20.95 -0.60 -13.65
CA ASN A 449 22.07 -0.34 -14.54
C ASN A 449 22.04 -1.15 -15.86
N TYR A 450 20.85 -1.64 -16.27
CA TYR A 450 20.61 -2.34 -17.53
C TYR A 450 21.51 -3.56 -17.76
N GLN A 451 21.67 -4.40 -16.73
CA GLN A 451 22.54 -5.57 -16.85
C GLN A 451 21.93 -6.67 -17.72
N THR A 452 22.76 -7.40 -18.47
CA THR A 452 22.26 -8.59 -19.19
C THR A 452 22.04 -9.72 -18.19
N VAL A 453 20.83 -10.31 -18.20
CA VAL A 453 20.48 -11.44 -17.30
C VAL A 453 21.49 -12.57 -17.42
N ALA A 454 21.90 -12.92 -18.63
CA ALA A 454 22.85 -14.01 -18.87
C ALA A 454 24.24 -13.75 -18.25
N GLY A 455 24.73 -12.52 -18.32
CA GLY A 455 26.01 -12.14 -17.72
C GLY A 455 25.99 -12.20 -16.21
N TYR A 456 24.93 -11.64 -15.62
CA TYR A 456 24.75 -11.62 -14.17
C TYR A 456 24.54 -13.04 -13.61
N ALA A 457 23.70 -13.86 -14.25
CA ALA A 457 23.46 -15.24 -13.84
C ALA A 457 24.74 -16.09 -13.87
N ARG A 458 25.64 -15.90 -14.85
CA ARG A 458 26.95 -16.59 -14.86
C ARG A 458 27.79 -16.25 -13.64
N LEU A 459 27.87 -14.97 -13.26
CA LEU A 459 28.58 -14.54 -12.06
C LEU A 459 27.94 -15.16 -10.82
N PHE A 460 26.62 -14.99 -10.69
CA PHE A 460 25.87 -15.45 -9.52
C PHE A 460 26.03 -16.95 -9.32
N ASN A 461 25.80 -17.77 -10.36
CA ASN A 461 25.89 -19.22 -10.27
C ASN A 461 27.30 -19.68 -9.85
N ALA A 462 28.34 -19.07 -10.42
CA ALA A 462 29.71 -19.40 -10.07
C ALA A 462 30.03 -19.10 -8.60
N VAL A 463 29.55 -17.98 -8.06
CA VAL A 463 29.72 -17.59 -6.65
C VAL A 463 28.86 -18.46 -5.73
N ALA A 464 27.61 -18.71 -6.10
CA ALA A 464 26.68 -19.51 -5.30
C ALA A 464 27.14 -20.95 -5.16
N GLN A 465 27.57 -21.57 -6.27
CA GLN A 465 28.19 -22.90 -6.25
C GLN A 465 29.39 -22.94 -5.29
N HIS A 466 30.27 -21.94 -5.35
CA HIS A 466 31.43 -21.84 -4.46
C HIS A 466 31.01 -21.76 -2.98
N VAL A 467 30.00 -20.96 -2.66
CA VAL A 467 29.47 -20.86 -1.28
C VAL A 467 28.89 -22.18 -0.80
N HIS A 468 28.05 -22.84 -1.60
CA HIS A 468 27.42 -24.10 -1.23
C HIS A 468 28.42 -25.24 -1.01
N GLU A 469 29.48 -25.32 -1.82
CA GLU A 469 30.51 -26.35 -1.70
C GLU A 469 31.38 -26.16 -0.44
N ASN A 470 31.73 -24.90 -0.14
CA ASN A 470 32.75 -24.57 0.87
C ASN A 470 32.18 -24.16 2.24
N PHE A 471 30.93 -23.69 2.30
CA PHE A 471 30.32 -23.15 3.52
C PHE A 471 28.91 -23.73 3.73
N PRO A 472 28.78 -25.01 4.10
CA PRO A 472 27.49 -25.68 4.22
C PRO A 472 26.57 -24.95 5.21
N GLY A 473 25.32 -24.72 4.78
CA GLY A 473 24.29 -24.02 5.55
C GLY A 473 24.33 -22.50 5.50
N VAL A 474 25.32 -21.89 4.81
CA VAL A 474 25.21 -20.51 4.34
C VAL A 474 24.29 -20.48 3.13
N LYS A 475 23.31 -19.58 3.15
CA LYS A 475 22.35 -19.32 2.07
C LYS A 475 22.77 -18.11 1.28
N ILE A 476 22.68 -18.19 -0.04
CA ILE A 476 22.99 -17.10 -0.95
C ILE A 476 21.81 -16.76 -1.84
N GLY A 477 21.55 -15.47 -1.96
CA GLY A 477 20.50 -14.93 -2.79
C GLY A 477 20.93 -13.62 -3.44
N THR A 478 20.01 -13.06 -4.22
CA THR A 478 20.25 -11.81 -4.95
C THR A 478 18.94 -11.07 -5.18
N TYR A 479 19.04 -9.79 -5.53
CA TYR A 479 17.91 -8.98 -5.92
C TYR A 479 17.20 -9.50 -7.17
N GLY A 480 15.89 -9.67 -7.01
CA GLY A 480 14.94 -9.93 -8.07
C GLY A 480 14.33 -8.63 -8.57
N SER A 481 14.56 -8.32 -9.84
CA SER A 481 14.00 -7.15 -10.51
C SER A 481 12.47 -7.06 -10.38
N TYR A 482 11.97 -5.83 -10.30
CA TYR A 482 10.54 -5.55 -10.45
C TYR A 482 10.07 -5.81 -11.89
N GLU A 483 10.98 -5.81 -12.88
CA GLU A 483 10.71 -6.18 -14.26
C GLU A 483 10.44 -7.69 -14.35
N VAL A 484 9.17 -8.05 -14.51
CA VAL A 484 8.69 -9.44 -14.60
C VAL A 484 9.52 -10.29 -15.59
N PRO A 485 9.84 -9.80 -16.81
CA PRO A 485 10.65 -10.59 -17.75
C PRO A 485 12.07 -10.83 -17.26
N TYR A 486 12.69 -9.85 -16.61
CA TYR A 486 14.04 -9.97 -16.07
C TYR A 486 14.09 -11.02 -14.98
N LEU A 487 13.17 -10.96 -14.00
CA LEU A 487 13.13 -11.92 -12.89
C LEU A 487 12.88 -13.35 -13.39
N LYS A 488 11.94 -13.55 -14.33
CA LYS A 488 11.72 -14.88 -14.92
C LYS A 488 12.93 -15.41 -15.66
N ALA A 489 13.59 -14.55 -16.45
CA ALA A 489 14.81 -14.92 -17.16
C ALA A 489 15.96 -15.24 -16.20
N PHE A 490 16.06 -14.53 -15.07
CA PHE A 490 17.04 -14.84 -14.03
C PHE A 490 16.75 -16.18 -13.37
N ILE A 491 15.49 -16.46 -13.00
CA ILE A 491 15.07 -17.76 -12.45
C ILE A 491 15.43 -18.90 -13.42
N ASP A 492 15.19 -18.71 -14.73
CA ASP A 492 15.55 -19.71 -15.74
C ASP A 492 17.07 -19.91 -15.85
N ALA A 493 17.85 -18.83 -15.74
CA ALA A 493 19.30 -18.87 -15.88
C ALA A 493 20.05 -19.29 -14.60
N CYS A 494 19.46 -19.08 -13.43
CA CYS A 494 20.10 -19.40 -12.15
C CYS A 494 20.08 -20.90 -11.82
N GLY A 495 19.23 -21.69 -12.49
CA GLY A 495 19.27 -23.15 -12.43
C GLY A 495 19.14 -23.76 -11.02
N GLY A 496 18.58 -23.03 -10.06
CA GLY A 496 18.43 -23.47 -8.66
C GLY A 496 19.65 -23.21 -7.78
N HIS A 497 20.62 -22.42 -8.25
CA HIS A 497 21.76 -21.99 -7.42
C HIS A 497 21.37 -20.93 -6.36
N ALA A 498 20.23 -20.26 -6.51
CA ALA A 498 19.77 -19.28 -5.54
C ALA A 498 18.93 -19.96 -4.44
N ASP A 499 19.27 -19.73 -3.18
CA ASP A 499 18.45 -20.16 -2.04
C ASP A 499 17.25 -19.23 -1.82
N TRP A 500 17.43 -17.95 -2.19
CA TRP A 500 16.41 -16.92 -2.02
C TRP A 500 16.56 -15.77 -3.02
N ILE A 501 15.47 -15.02 -3.22
CA ILE A 501 15.43 -13.79 -4.04
C ILE A 501 14.99 -12.60 -3.18
N SER A 502 15.71 -11.50 -3.32
CA SER A 502 15.44 -10.23 -2.64
C SER A 502 14.52 -9.32 -3.46
N ARG A 503 13.83 -8.36 -2.83
CA ARG A 503 12.88 -7.43 -3.50
C ARG A 503 12.85 -6.08 -2.81
N HIS A 504 12.71 -5.00 -3.61
CA HIS A 504 12.56 -3.61 -3.11
C HIS A 504 11.22 -2.92 -3.47
N PRO A 505 10.06 -3.39 -2.95
CA PRO A 505 8.77 -2.85 -3.33
C PRO A 505 8.39 -1.56 -2.59
N TYR A 506 8.66 -0.42 -3.24
CA TYR A 506 8.22 0.89 -2.77
C TYR A 506 6.85 1.29 -3.29
N GLY A 507 5.91 1.63 -2.40
CA GLY A 507 4.57 2.13 -2.77
C GLY A 507 3.57 1.06 -3.26
N TRP A 508 3.90 -0.23 -3.15
CA TRP A 508 2.99 -1.32 -3.51
C TRP A 508 2.07 -1.67 -2.34
N THR A 509 0.80 -1.97 -2.58
CA THR A 509 -0.06 -2.52 -1.51
C THR A 509 0.40 -3.94 -1.14
N GLY A 510 0.02 -4.41 0.06
CA GLY A 510 0.35 -5.78 0.49
C GLY A 510 -0.19 -6.82 -0.49
N GLU A 511 -1.46 -6.67 -0.90
CA GLU A 511 -2.10 -7.57 -1.87
C GLU A 511 -1.36 -7.60 -3.21
N MET A 512 -1.02 -6.44 -3.78
CA MET A 512 -0.31 -6.36 -5.07
C MET A 512 1.07 -7.01 -5.01
N LEU A 513 1.86 -6.64 -4.00
CA LEU A 513 3.21 -7.15 -3.80
C LEU A 513 3.19 -8.67 -3.70
N PHE A 514 2.34 -9.17 -2.82
CA PHE A 514 2.40 -10.58 -2.53
C PHE A 514 1.67 -11.43 -3.57
N LYS A 515 0.65 -10.92 -4.27
CA LYS A 515 0.16 -11.59 -5.46
C LYS A 515 1.28 -11.78 -6.49
N ALA A 516 2.07 -10.74 -6.74
CA ALA A 516 3.20 -10.85 -7.65
C ALA A 516 4.22 -11.88 -7.13
N GLN A 517 4.55 -11.86 -5.83
CA GLN A 517 5.43 -12.86 -5.21
C GLN A 517 4.89 -14.29 -5.37
N ASP A 518 3.60 -14.51 -5.14
CA ASP A 518 2.94 -15.82 -5.27
C ASP A 518 2.99 -16.32 -6.72
N ASP A 519 2.79 -15.43 -7.70
CA ASP A 519 2.94 -15.74 -9.13
C ASP A 519 4.39 -16.12 -9.49
N PHE A 520 5.39 -15.45 -8.90
CA PHE A 520 6.80 -15.79 -9.10
C PHE A 520 7.19 -17.10 -8.41
N ALA A 521 6.67 -17.36 -7.22
CA ALA A 521 6.89 -18.61 -6.51
C ALA A 521 6.32 -19.80 -7.30
N ALA A 522 5.12 -19.64 -7.87
CA ALA A 522 4.50 -20.63 -8.75
C ALA A 522 5.33 -20.85 -10.03
N TYR A 523 5.84 -19.77 -10.63
CA TYR A 523 6.73 -19.86 -11.79
C TYR A 523 8.02 -20.63 -11.46
N ALA A 524 8.70 -20.29 -10.37
CA ALA A 524 9.91 -20.97 -9.91
C ALA A 524 9.65 -22.45 -9.63
N ALA A 525 8.55 -22.78 -8.95
CA ALA A 525 8.14 -24.17 -8.71
C ALA A 525 7.92 -24.94 -10.02
N GLY A 526 7.28 -24.33 -11.02
CA GLY A 526 7.11 -24.91 -12.36
C GLY A 526 8.41 -25.17 -13.12
N LYS A 527 9.52 -24.54 -12.70
CA LYS A 527 10.88 -24.77 -13.22
C LYS A 527 11.71 -25.72 -12.35
N GLY A 528 11.12 -26.32 -11.31
CA GLY A 528 11.82 -27.22 -10.39
C GLY A 528 12.53 -26.50 -9.22
N HIS A 529 12.29 -25.19 -9.04
CA HIS A 529 12.90 -24.36 -8.00
C HIS A 529 11.92 -24.04 -6.87
N GLY A 530 11.09 -25.01 -6.48
CA GLY A 530 10.08 -24.83 -5.41
C GLY A 530 10.66 -24.59 -4.01
N HIS A 531 11.97 -24.74 -3.83
CA HIS A 531 12.68 -24.46 -2.59
C HIS A 531 13.00 -22.97 -2.40
N LEU A 532 12.84 -22.15 -3.45
CA LEU A 532 13.26 -20.75 -3.46
C LEU A 532 12.48 -19.94 -2.42
N GLN A 533 13.21 -19.29 -1.50
CA GLN A 533 12.62 -18.35 -0.54
C GLN A 533 12.62 -16.92 -1.09
N PHE A 534 11.87 -16.04 -0.45
CA PHE A 534 11.84 -14.61 -0.72
C PHE A 534 12.20 -13.83 0.53
N ILE A 535 12.97 -12.76 0.36
CA ILE A 535 13.24 -11.76 1.41
C ILE A 535 12.93 -10.39 0.83
N ILE A 536 12.19 -9.56 1.55
CA ILE A 536 12.02 -8.16 1.16
C ILE A 536 13.13 -7.38 1.83
N THR A 537 14.20 -7.09 1.10
CA THR A 537 15.42 -6.47 1.67
C THR A 537 15.31 -4.97 1.84
N GLU A 538 14.37 -4.33 1.17
CA GLU A 538 13.99 -2.94 1.39
C GLU A 538 12.50 -2.79 1.04
N TRP A 539 11.70 -2.14 1.87
CA TRP A 539 10.37 -1.72 1.43
C TRP A 539 9.88 -0.56 2.27
N ASP A 540 9.24 0.39 1.62
CA ASP A 540 8.50 1.44 2.29
C ASP A 540 7.48 2.07 1.36
N PHE A 541 6.80 3.10 1.84
CA PHE A 541 6.13 4.08 1.02
C PHE A 541 6.37 5.46 1.61
N TRP A 542 6.76 6.39 0.74
CA TRP A 542 6.98 7.81 1.00
C TRP A 542 5.65 8.57 1.27
N ILE A 543 4.82 8.00 2.14
CA ILE A 543 3.60 8.56 2.68
C ILE A 543 3.78 8.71 4.19
N MET A 544 3.06 9.65 4.78
CA MET A 544 3.15 10.00 6.20
C MET A 544 1.79 9.87 6.85
N GLY A 545 1.72 9.98 8.18
CA GLY A 545 0.45 10.00 8.92
C GLY A 545 -0.28 8.65 8.98
N ARG A 546 -1.56 8.63 9.37
CA ARG A 546 -2.28 7.38 9.68
C ARG A 546 -2.41 6.43 8.47
N GLU A 547 -2.28 6.95 7.26
CA GLU A 547 -2.17 6.27 5.97
C GLU A 547 -0.97 5.33 5.96
N LYS A 548 0.18 5.82 6.45
CA LYS A 548 1.40 5.02 6.60
C LYS A 548 1.20 3.90 7.60
N PHE A 549 0.47 4.17 8.69
CA PHE A 549 0.14 3.17 9.69
C PHE A 549 -0.76 2.07 9.12
N ASP A 550 -1.87 2.43 8.47
CA ASP A 550 -2.77 1.48 7.81
C ASP A 550 -2.00 0.62 6.80
N TYR A 551 -1.26 1.29 5.92
CA TYR A 551 -0.44 0.66 4.89
C TYR A 551 0.52 -0.39 5.46
N MET A 552 1.24 -0.04 6.53
CA MET A 552 2.19 -0.95 7.17
C MET A 552 1.49 -2.11 7.88
N VAL A 553 0.42 -1.82 8.62
CA VAL A 553 -0.35 -2.85 9.33
C VAL A 553 -0.92 -3.87 8.33
N LYS A 554 -1.60 -3.42 7.26
CA LYS A 554 -2.16 -4.31 6.23
C LYS A 554 -1.10 -5.16 5.54
N ARG A 555 0.06 -4.57 5.24
CA ARG A 555 1.21 -5.31 4.70
C ARG A 555 1.68 -6.42 5.62
N TYR A 556 1.75 -6.19 6.93
CA TYR A 556 2.09 -7.24 7.89
C TYR A 556 1.03 -8.33 8.00
N PHE A 557 -0.26 -7.97 7.96
CA PHE A 557 -1.35 -8.93 7.89
C PHE A 557 -1.21 -9.87 6.69
N GLU A 558 -0.72 -9.36 5.56
CA GLU A 558 -0.40 -10.19 4.40
C GLU A 558 0.90 -10.98 4.57
N ALA A 559 1.99 -10.35 5.00
CA ALA A 559 3.31 -10.97 5.09
C ALA A 559 3.32 -12.25 5.94
N VAL A 560 2.67 -12.23 7.11
CA VAL A 560 2.70 -13.35 8.08
C VAL A 560 1.95 -14.61 7.63
N LYS A 561 1.19 -14.54 6.53
CA LYS A 561 0.46 -15.69 5.97
C LYS A 561 1.34 -16.62 5.12
N ARG A 562 2.60 -16.24 4.84
CA ARG A 562 3.44 -16.83 3.79
C ARG A 562 4.60 -17.64 4.36
N GLU A 563 4.74 -18.88 3.86
CA GLU A 563 5.80 -19.80 4.30
C GLU A 563 7.12 -19.61 3.55
N ASN A 564 7.05 -19.15 2.29
CA ASN A 564 8.22 -18.89 1.45
C ASN A 564 8.83 -17.49 1.69
N LEU A 565 8.23 -16.66 2.55
CA LEU A 565 8.75 -15.36 2.93
C LEU A 565 9.61 -15.50 4.20
N ALA A 566 10.92 -15.44 4.05
CA ALA A 566 11.85 -15.62 5.16
C ALA A 566 11.96 -14.37 6.06
N GLY A 567 11.72 -13.17 5.50
CA GLY A 567 11.70 -11.93 6.27
C GLY A 567 11.49 -10.68 5.41
N THR A 568 11.32 -9.55 6.08
CA THR A 568 11.21 -8.21 5.46
C THR A 568 12.06 -7.21 6.23
N LEU A 569 12.52 -6.16 5.55
CA LEU A 569 13.28 -5.05 6.11
C LEU A 569 12.62 -3.71 5.73
N HIS A 570 11.84 -3.14 6.65
CA HIS A 570 11.26 -1.80 6.46
C HIS A 570 12.35 -0.74 6.36
N TYR A 571 12.31 0.06 5.29
CA TYR A 571 13.29 1.11 5.06
C TYR A 571 12.81 2.41 5.69
N ARG A 572 13.36 2.89 6.81
CA ARG A 572 14.49 2.40 7.61
C ARG A 572 14.36 2.86 9.07
N LEU A 573 15.32 2.53 9.94
CA LEU A 573 15.21 2.79 11.37
C LEU A 573 15.13 4.29 11.71
N GLY A 574 16.17 5.06 11.35
CA GLY A 574 16.21 6.50 11.52
C GLY A 574 15.70 7.24 10.29
N MET A 575 15.11 8.42 10.49
CA MET A 575 14.62 9.24 9.39
C MET A 575 15.71 9.53 8.37
N TYR A 576 15.36 9.36 7.10
CA TYR A 576 16.22 9.64 5.97
C TYR A 576 15.41 10.37 4.91
N ASN A 577 16.02 11.41 4.34
CA ASN A 577 15.38 12.27 3.35
C ASN A 577 16.19 12.17 2.07
N GLU A 578 15.60 11.56 1.06
CA GLU A 578 15.99 11.77 -0.34
C GLU A 578 15.09 12.85 -0.92
N PRO A 579 15.49 13.59 -1.97
CA PRO A 579 14.94 14.91 -2.33
C PRO A 579 13.44 15.09 -2.14
N ILE A 580 12.65 14.07 -2.48
CA ILE A 580 11.19 14.06 -2.33
C ILE A 580 10.67 12.90 -1.46
N TYR A 581 11.54 11.99 -0.98
CA TYR A 581 11.17 10.78 -0.25
C TYR A 581 11.53 10.89 1.23
N LEU A 582 10.58 10.54 2.09
CA LEU A 582 10.75 10.51 3.55
C LEU A 582 10.56 9.07 4.05
N PHE A 583 11.55 8.60 4.79
CA PHE A 583 11.58 7.28 5.41
C PHE A 583 11.80 7.41 6.90
N GLY A 584 11.58 6.33 7.65
CA GLY A 584 11.94 6.27 9.06
C GLY A 584 10.84 5.68 9.93
N ILE A 585 11.23 5.03 11.03
CA ILE A 585 10.32 4.75 12.14
C ILE A 585 10.67 5.56 13.40
N LEU A 586 11.85 6.17 13.42
CA LEU A 586 12.28 7.12 14.44
C LEU A 586 12.69 8.44 13.78
N TRP A 587 12.31 9.56 14.40
CA TRP A 587 12.71 10.89 13.93
C TRP A 587 14.23 11.02 13.89
N GLY A 588 14.78 11.47 12.77
CA GLY A 588 16.22 11.64 12.58
C GLY A 588 16.70 13.02 13.02
N GLY A 589 18.01 13.13 13.29
CA GLY A 589 18.67 14.39 13.64
C GLY A 589 19.27 15.18 12.46
N TRP A 590 19.00 14.80 11.21
CA TRP A 590 19.63 15.36 10.00
C TRP A 590 18.60 15.76 8.92
N GLY A 591 18.84 16.89 8.24
CA GLY A 591 17.98 17.47 7.20
C GLY A 591 17.88 19.00 7.33
N GLN A 592 17.65 19.71 6.22
CA GLN A 592 17.86 21.17 6.13
C GLN A 592 16.97 22.04 7.01
N ASP A 593 15.92 21.50 7.62
CA ASP A 593 15.25 22.12 8.76
C ASP A 593 14.75 21.01 9.69
N LYS A 594 14.98 21.21 11.00
CA LYS A 594 14.67 20.26 12.09
C LYS A 594 13.32 19.58 11.84
N GLY A 595 13.30 18.25 11.78
CA GLY A 595 12.07 17.47 11.63
C GLY A 595 11.00 17.87 12.65
N ALA A 596 9.73 17.58 12.36
CA ALA A 596 8.60 17.95 13.21
C ALA A 596 8.63 17.28 14.61
N GLY A 597 9.48 16.28 14.83
CA GLY A 597 9.62 15.54 16.07
C GLY A 597 11.01 15.67 16.73
N GLN A 598 11.08 15.29 18.01
CA GLN A 598 12.36 15.21 18.72
C GLN A 598 13.20 14.03 18.16
N PRO A 599 14.51 14.21 17.93
CA PRO A 599 15.36 13.14 17.43
C PRO A 599 15.26 11.86 18.28
N ASN A 600 15.30 10.71 17.61
CA ASN A 600 15.23 9.36 18.18
C ASN A 600 13.90 9.00 18.86
N THR A 601 12.86 9.83 18.76
CA THR A 601 11.50 9.51 19.22
C THR A 601 10.70 8.81 18.13
N PRO A 602 9.66 8.03 18.49
CA PRO A 602 8.78 7.36 17.54
C PRO A 602 8.17 8.29 16.49
N MET A 603 8.26 7.90 15.23
CA MET A 603 7.39 8.40 14.16
C MET A 603 6.12 7.55 14.20
N HIS A 604 5.10 8.00 14.94
CA HIS A 604 3.92 7.17 15.27
C HIS A 604 3.16 6.63 14.06
N ASP A 605 3.25 7.30 12.92
CA ASP A 605 2.68 6.83 11.66
C ASP A 605 3.32 5.54 11.13
N ALA A 606 4.58 5.24 11.49
CA ALA A 606 5.24 3.99 11.12
C ALA A 606 5.55 3.08 12.33
N TYR A 607 5.99 3.66 13.45
CA TYR A 607 6.40 2.95 14.65
C TYR A 607 5.25 2.17 15.30
N ASP A 608 4.02 2.72 15.29
CA ASP A 608 2.85 2.10 15.89
C ASP A 608 2.53 0.72 15.26
N ALA A 609 2.80 0.54 13.97
CA ALA A 609 2.60 -0.74 13.29
C ALA A 609 3.54 -1.81 13.85
N PHE A 610 4.82 -1.47 14.03
CA PHE A 610 5.78 -2.36 14.70
C PHE A 610 5.39 -2.63 16.15
N TRP A 611 4.93 -1.61 16.87
CA TRP A 611 4.53 -1.74 18.26
C TRP A 611 3.46 -2.81 18.44
N ILE A 612 2.44 -2.83 17.59
CA ILE A 612 1.34 -3.81 17.68
C ILE A 612 1.76 -5.23 17.32
N PHE A 613 2.73 -5.40 16.42
CA PHE A 613 3.23 -6.71 16.01
C PHE A 613 4.45 -7.20 16.81
N ARG A 614 5.01 -6.40 17.73
CA ARG A 614 6.29 -6.69 18.42
C ARG A 614 6.39 -8.09 19.05
N ASP A 615 5.25 -8.63 19.46
CA ASP A 615 5.12 -9.91 20.18
C ASP A 615 4.60 -11.06 19.29
N PHE A 616 4.31 -10.80 18.02
CA PHE A 616 3.80 -11.77 17.04
C PHE A 616 4.96 -12.58 16.43
N ARG A 617 5.43 -13.62 17.12
CA ARG A 617 6.68 -14.34 16.82
C ARG A 617 6.58 -15.87 16.97
N GLY A 618 5.38 -16.42 16.82
CA GLY A 618 5.06 -17.84 17.03
C GLY A 618 4.60 -18.58 15.79
N GLU A 619 3.85 -19.65 16.03
CA GLU A 619 3.05 -20.35 15.02
C GLU A 619 1.71 -19.65 14.91
N ARG A 620 1.36 -19.18 13.71
CA ARG A 620 0.05 -18.59 13.46
C ARG A 620 -1.02 -19.64 13.76
N VAL A 621 -2.11 -19.23 14.38
CA VAL A 621 -3.22 -20.11 14.73
C VAL A 621 -4.50 -19.69 14.01
N ALA A 622 -5.49 -20.58 14.01
CA ALA A 622 -6.78 -20.31 13.39
C ALA A 622 -7.56 -19.21 14.14
N THR A 623 -8.12 -18.29 13.36
CA THR A 623 -9.04 -17.25 13.83
C THR A 623 -10.35 -17.39 13.08
N THR A 624 -11.46 -17.18 13.77
CA THR A 624 -12.81 -17.13 13.19
C THR A 624 -13.42 -15.78 13.48
N ARG A 625 -14.03 -15.17 12.46
CA ARG A 625 -14.75 -13.90 12.57
C ARG A 625 -16.19 -14.11 12.11
N ARG A 626 -17.15 -13.64 12.91
CA ARG A 626 -18.58 -13.59 12.54
C ARG A 626 -19.08 -12.16 12.66
N ALA A 627 -19.57 -11.61 11.55
CA ALA A 627 -20.11 -10.26 11.47
C ALA A 627 -21.35 -10.22 10.55
N PRO A 628 -22.50 -10.76 11.00
CA PRO A 628 -23.71 -10.80 10.17
C PRO A 628 -24.14 -9.39 9.75
N GLY A 629 -24.22 -9.14 8.43
CA GLY A 629 -24.61 -7.84 7.88
C GLY A 629 -23.52 -6.76 7.96
N SER A 630 -22.28 -7.13 8.25
CA SER A 630 -21.11 -6.25 8.31
C SER A 630 -19.84 -6.99 7.88
N GLU A 631 -19.97 -7.88 6.89
CA GLU A 631 -18.95 -8.86 6.49
C GLU A 631 -17.62 -8.20 6.09
N GLY A 632 -17.61 -6.93 5.68
CA GLY A 632 -16.40 -6.15 5.35
C GLY A 632 -15.69 -5.44 6.52
N LEU A 633 -16.27 -5.32 7.72
CA LEU A 633 -15.68 -4.54 8.83
C LEU A 633 -14.71 -5.36 9.69
N LEU A 634 -13.58 -4.82 10.15
CA LEU A 634 -12.61 -5.58 10.99
C LEU A 634 -12.15 -6.87 10.26
N GLY A 635 -11.78 -6.75 8.98
CA GLY A 635 -11.31 -7.89 8.18
C GLY A 635 -9.94 -8.45 8.62
N HIS A 636 -9.23 -7.74 9.49
CA HIS A 636 -7.86 -8.04 9.88
C HIS A 636 -7.82 -8.58 11.31
N VAL A 637 -7.86 -9.92 11.43
CA VAL A 637 -7.71 -10.63 12.69
C VAL A 637 -6.72 -11.78 12.53
N LEU A 638 -5.65 -11.75 13.33
CA LEU A 638 -4.62 -12.78 13.34
C LEU A 638 -4.24 -13.12 14.77
N ALA A 639 -3.72 -14.33 14.95
CA ALA A 639 -3.19 -14.76 16.23
C ALA A 639 -2.03 -15.72 16.02
N ASP A 640 -1.14 -15.79 17.01
CA ASP A 640 -0.02 -16.72 17.05
C ASP A 640 0.22 -17.24 18.48
N ALA A 641 0.85 -18.40 18.57
CA ALA A 641 1.27 -19.00 19.82
C ALA A 641 2.72 -19.46 19.73
N THR A 642 3.49 -19.32 20.80
CA THR A 642 4.77 -20.03 20.89
C THR A 642 4.51 -21.54 20.92
N ARG A 643 5.46 -22.32 20.39
CA ARG A 643 5.31 -23.78 20.27
C ARG A 643 5.02 -24.52 21.59
N ASN A 644 5.49 -23.96 22.71
CA ASN A 644 5.22 -24.48 24.05
C ASN A 644 3.90 -23.98 24.66
N GLY A 645 3.14 -23.12 23.98
CA GLY A 645 1.88 -22.56 24.44
C GLY A 645 1.99 -21.59 25.62
N ASP A 646 3.20 -21.13 25.93
CA ASP A 646 3.44 -20.20 27.04
C ASP A 646 3.03 -18.77 26.68
N LYS A 647 3.30 -18.33 25.45
CA LYS A 647 2.93 -16.99 24.99
C LYS A 647 1.95 -17.09 23.82
N LEU A 648 0.86 -16.35 23.95
CA LEU A 648 -0.22 -16.28 22.98
C LEU A 648 -0.43 -14.82 22.61
N ASN A 649 -0.63 -14.50 21.35
CA ASN A 649 -0.90 -13.14 20.93
C ASN A 649 -2.00 -13.11 19.87
N ALA A 650 -2.88 -12.12 19.97
CA ALA A 650 -3.93 -11.83 19.00
C ALA A 650 -3.84 -10.37 18.60
N VAL A 651 -3.80 -10.12 17.29
CA VAL A 651 -3.78 -8.80 16.68
C VAL A 651 -5.07 -8.58 15.90
N LEU A 652 -5.78 -7.51 16.24
CA LEU A 652 -7.00 -7.10 15.58
C LEU A 652 -6.79 -5.71 15.01
N TYR A 653 -7.22 -5.49 13.78
CA TYR A 653 -7.13 -4.19 13.14
C TYR A 653 -8.43 -3.84 12.43
N TYR A 654 -9.03 -2.73 12.85
CA TYR A 654 -10.15 -2.15 12.14
C TYR A 654 -9.63 -1.07 11.21
N ASP A 655 -9.69 -1.35 9.92
CA ASP A 655 -9.10 -0.53 8.87
C ASP A 655 -9.95 0.68 8.48
N TRP A 656 -9.28 1.54 7.72
CA TRP A 656 -9.61 2.84 7.13
C TRP A 656 -10.99 3.51 7.31
N ALA A 657 -10.93 4.77 7.75
CA ALA A 657 -11.91 5.83 7.49
C ALA A 657 -11.18 7.13 7.11
N TYR A 658 -11.28 7.56 5.85
CA TYR A 658 -10.70 8.82 5.36
C TYR A 658 -11.78 9.73 4.83
N ASP A 659 -11.71 10.99 5.23
CA ASP A 659 -12.67 12.01 4.81
C ASP A 659 -12.21 12.88 3.63
N GLY A 660 -11.01 12.63 3.09
CA GLY A 660 -10.43 13.41 1.99
C GLY A 660 -10.29 14.90 2.25
N THR A 661 -10.22 15.34 3.52
CA THR A 661 -9.97 16.74 3.87
C THR A 661 -8.50 17.04 4.21
N GLY A 662 -7.66 16.02 4.28
CA GLY A 662 -6.26 16.15 4.71
C GLY A 662 -6.11 16.33 6.23
N TYR A 663 -4.88 16.16 6.69
CA TYR A 663 -4.45 15.84 8.07
C TYR A 663 -4.75 16.85 9.21
N LYS A 664 -5.59 17.88 9.04
CA LYS A 664 -5.81 18.88 10.11
C LYS A 664 -7.15 18.78 10.83
N ASP A 665 -8.14 18.04 10.32
CA ASP A 665 -9.44 17.94 10.98
C ASP A 665 -9.90 16.50 11.21
N TYR A 666 -9.16 15.78 12.05
CA TYR A 666 -9.46 14.40 12.47
C TYR A 666 -10.86 14.22 13.08
N LYS A 667 -11.57 15.31 13.41
CA LYS A 667 -12.95 15.28 13.91
C LYS A 667 -13.99 15.10 12.81
N ALA A 668 -13.63 15.27 11.54
CA ALA A 668 -14.56 15.28 10.41
C ALA A 668 -14.66 13.94 9.64
N GLY A 669 -13.92 12.90 10.07
CA GLY A 669 -13.81 11.57 9.46
C GLY A 669 -15.09 11.05 8.79
N VAL A 670 -14.95 10.46 7.61
CA VAL A 670 -16.07 9.88 6.85
C VAL A 670 -16.56 8.58 7.51
N ASN A 671 -17.84 8.33 7.29
CA ASN A 671 -18.85 7.73 8.16
C ASN A 671 -18.75 6.20 8.40
N TYR A 672 -17.61 5.62 8.75
CA TYR A 672 -17.63 4.26 9.32
C TYR A 672 -17.84 4.33 10.84
N GLY A 673 -18.88 3.67 11.35
CA GLY A 673 -19.17 3.61 12.78
C GLY A 673 -18.14 2.84 13.60
N THR A 674 -18.10 3.06 14.91
CA THR A 674 -17.28 2.26 15.83
C THR A 674 -17.74 0.82 15.82
N VAL A 675 -16.81 -0.12 15.61
CA VAL A 675 -17.06 -1.56 15.77
C VAL A 675 -16.93 -1.93 17.24
N ARG A 676 -17.86 -2.76 17.74
CA ARG A 676 -17.70 -3.46 19.01
C ARG A 676 -17.28 -4.90 18.74
N ALA A 677 -16.00 -5.19 18.97
CA ALA A 677 -15.46 -6.52 18.82
C ALA A 677 -15.64 -7.31 20.11
N GLN A 678 -16.48 -8.35 20.07
CA GLN A 678 -16.65 -9.34 21.13
C GLN A 678 -15.58 -10.43 20.93
N ILE A 679 -14.55 -10.42 21.77
CA ILE A 679 -13.41 -11.32 21.63
C ILE A 679 -13.55 -12.50 22.58
N THR A 680 -13.29 -13.69 22.05
CA THR A 680 -13.08 -14.93 22.80
C THR A 680 -11.72 -15.51 22.42
N LEU A 681 -10.81 -15.55 23.39
CA LEU A 681 -9.52 -16.23 23.28
C LEU A 681 -9.64 -17.62 23.90
N ALA A 682 -9.67 -18.67 23.09
CA ALA A 682 -9.70 -20.05 23.57
C ALA A 682 -8.28 -20.63 23.58
N PHE A 683 -7.81 -21.05 24.75
CA PHE A 683 -6.45 -21.57 24.91
C PHE A 683 -6.41 -22.84 25.76
N PRO A 684 -5.39 -23.70 25.58
CA PRO A 684 -5.18 -24.85 26.43
C PRO A 684 -5.13 -24.44 27.91
N PRO A 685 -5.81 -25.16 28.82
CA PRO A 685 -5.71 -24.90 30.26
C PRO A 685 -4.25 -24.97 30.71
N ALA A 686 -3.81 -23.97 31.46
CA ALA A 686 -2.49 -23.96 32.07
C ALA A 686 -2.58 -24.29 33.56
N GLY A 687 -1.62 -25.06 34.09
CA GLY A 687 -1.51 -25.31 35.52
C GLY A 687 -1.01 -24.10 36.33
N LYS A 688 -0.63 -23.00 35.65
CA LYS A 688 -0.11 -21.74 36.22
C LYS A 688 -1.04 -20.58 35.89
N GLU A 689 -1.01 -19.53 36.71
CA GLU A 689 -1.67 -18.24 36.42
C GLU A 689 -1.04 -17.65 35.16
N ARG A 690 -1.87 -17.11 34.27
CA ARG A 690 -1.47 -16.36 33.08
C ARG A 690 -1.77 -14.88 33.25
N ARG A 691 -1.05 -14.02 32.54
CA ARG A 691 -1.24 -12.57 32.54
C ARG A 691 -1.51 -12.07 31.13
N LEU A 692 -2.54 -11.26 30.99
CA LEU A 692 -2.89 -10.59 29.74
C LEU A 692 -2.50 -9.11 29.80
N ALA A 693 -1.89 -8.64 28.71
CA ALA A 693 -1.68 -7.22 28.42
C ALA A 693 -2.43 -6.85 27.13
N LEU A 694 -3.09 -5.71 27.14
CA LEU A 694 -3.76 -5.14 25.97
C LEU A 694 -3.08 -3.85 25.57
N SER A 695 -2.62 -3.79 24.33
CA SER A 695 -2.06 -2.59 23.70
C SER A 695 -2.97 -2.08 22.60
N ARG A 696 -3.05 -0.77 22.45
CA ARG A 696 -3.79 -0.09 21.38
C ARG A 696 -2.83 0.81 20.61
N ALA A 697 -3.01 0.90 19.29
CA ALA A 697 -2.30 1.89 18.46
C ALA A 697 -3.21 2.43 17.35
N THR A 698 -2.88 3.64 16.90
CA THR A 698 -3.76 4.41 16.00
C THR A 698 -3.03 5.06 14.83
N GLY A 699 -1.70 4.96 14.76
CA GLY A 699 -0.87 5.73 13.82
C GLY A 699 -0.63 7.17 14.28
N THR A 700 -1.13 7.54 15.46
CA THR A 700 -0.87 8.84 16.11
C THR A 700 -0.29 8.65 17.51
N GLY A 701 -0.13 7.40 17.94
CA GLY A 701 0.19 7.05 19.31
C GLY A 701 -0.23 5.62 19.62
N PHE A 702 0.58 4.99 20.46
CA PHE A 702 0.32 3.70 21.07
C PHE A 702 0.22 3.81 22.58
N GLU A 703 -0.45 2.85 23.20
CA GLU A 703 -0.52 2.74 24.66
C GLU A 703 -0.73 1.28 25.09
N VAL A 704 -0.36 0.99 26.34
CA VAL A 704 -0.77 -0.25 27.03
C VAL A 704 -2.01 0.09 27.85
N VAL A 705 -3.19 -0.28 27.34
CA VAL A 705 -4.49 0.08 27.93
C VAL A 705 -4.75 -0.68 29.23
N ARG A 706 -4.40 -1.97 29.25
CA ARG A 706 -4.50 -2.83 30.42
C ARG A 706 -3.24 -3.68 30.52
N LYS A 707 -2.76 -3.89 31.73
CA LYS A 707 -1.56 -4.69 32.02
C LYS A 707 -1.84 -5.62 33.19
N ASP A 708 -1.24 -6.82 33.15
CA ASP A 708 -1.30 -7.80 34.23
C ASP A 708 -2.74 -8.26 34.56
N VAL A 709 -3.62 -8.35 33.56
CA VAL A 709 -4.97 -8.92 33.73
C VAL A 709 -4.82 -10.41 34.02
N LYS A 710 -5.23 -10.84 35.21
CA LYS A 710 -5.04 -12.21 35.67
C LYS A 710 -6.01 -13.18 35.00
N ILE A 711 -5.47 -14.31 34.56
CA ILE A 711 -6.20 -15.47 34.05
C ILE A 711 -5.88 -16.64 34.98
N ALA A 712 -6.90 -17.20 35.62
CA ALA A 712 -6.72 -18.18 36.67
C ALA A 712 -6.13 -19.51 36.13
N PRO A 713 -5.36 -20.26 36.94
CA PRO A 713 -4.98 -21.63 36.58
C PRO A 713 -6.21 -22.47 36.22
N GLY A 714 -6.10 -23.27 35.16
CA GLY A 714 -7.19 -24.12 34.65
C GLY A 714 -8.25 -23.39 33.83
N GLN A 715 -8.26 -22.05 33.76
CA GLN A 715 -9.13 -21.30 32.87
C GLN A 715 -8.75 -21.59 31.41
N SER A 716 -9.75 -21.85 30.57
CA SER A 716 -9.57 -22.24 29.15
C SER A 716 -10.01 -21.17 28.15
N GLU A 717 -10.66 -20.10 28.63
CA GLU A 717 -11.12 -19.01 27.78
C GLU A 717 -10.98 -17.65 28.47
N TYR A 718 -10.72 -16.61 27.68
CA TYR A 718 -10.82 -15.22 28.08
C TYR A 718 -11.79 -14.48 27.14
N ARG A 719 -12.67 -13.65 27.71
CA ARG A 719 -13.66 -12.86 26.95
C ARG A 719 -13.52 -11.38 27.26
N ASP A 720 -13.72 -10.57 26.24
CA ASP A 720 -13.62 -9.11 26.33
C ASP A 720 -14.43 -8.42 25.24
N THR A 721 -14.74 -7.14 25.44
CA THR A 721 -15.34 -6.30 24.42
C THR A 721 -14.41 -5.13 24.13
N LEU A 722 -13.98 -4.99 22.89
CA LEU A 722 -13.14 -3.87 22.45
C LEU A 722 -13.95 -2.91 21.60
N GLU A 723 -13.93 -1.62 21.96
CA GLU A 723 -14.39 -0.56 21.08
C GLU A 723 -13.26 -0.22 20.09
N MET A 724 -13.57 -0.35 18.81
CA MET A 724 -12.65 -0.13 17.71
C MET A 724 -13.25 0.95 16.81
N PRO A 725 -12.90 2.22 17.02
CA PRO A 725 -13.06 3.24 15.99
C PRO A 725 -12.24 2.86 14.75
N PRO A 726 -12.58 3.35 13.55
CA PRO A 726 -11.74 3.14 12.37
C PRO A 726 -10.28 3.52 12.61
N LEU A 727 -9.37 2.83 11.91
CA LEU A 727 -7.92 3.00 12.04
C LEU A 727 -7.38 2.70 13.45
N THR A 728 -7.91 1.66 14.09
CA THR A 728 -7.48 1.24 15.43
C THR A 728 -7.00 -0.20 15.38
N ALA A 729 -5.78 -0.42 15.87
CA ALA A 729 -5.23 -1.74 16.08
C ALA A 729 -5.15 -2.07 17.58
N TRP A 730 -5.38 -3.34 17.89
CA TRP A 730 -5.25 -3.91 19.22
C TRP A 730 -4.30 -5.12 19.17
N SER A 731 -3.46 -5.25 20.18
CA SER A 731 -2.67 -6.44 20.46
C SER A 731 -3.01 -6.95 21.86
N LEU A 732 -3.34 -8.24 21.96
CA LEU A 732 -3.68 -8.93 23.19
C LEU A 732 -2.63 -10.01 23.41
N VAL A 733 -1.76 -9.82 24.40
CA VAL A 733 -0.64 -10.74 24.69
C VAL A 733 -0.89 -11.44 26.01
N VAL A 734 -0.95 -12.77 25.99
CA VAL A 734 -1.11 -13.64 27.17
C VAL A 734 0.20 -14.39 27.41
N GLU A 735 0.72 -14.35 28.64
CA GLU A 735 1.96 -15.01 29.10
C GLU A 735 1.79 -15.78 30.41
#